data_AF-A0A534T9A5-F1
#
_entry.id   AF-A0A534T9A5-F1
#
_cell.length_a   1.000
_cell.length_b   1.000
_cell.length_c   1.000
_cell.angle_alpha   90.00
_cell.angle_beta   90.00
_cell.angle_gamma   90.00
#
_symmetry.space_group_name_H-M   'P 1'
#
loop_
_entity.id
_entity.type
_entity.pdbx_description
1 polymer ?
#
loop_
_entity_poly.entity_id
_entity_poly.type
_entity_poly.pdbx_seq_one_letter_code
_entity_poly.pdbx_strand_id
1 'polypeptide(L)'
;MRKRRFSRAISLVIGAFAVAVTLSVARQTAARILGGHGTKTDCFAVFEGIDSTGGATPKVRCMDGDPSCDHDGDCHNGSCTFQFRVCINQKDVSGCTPPAAGLKKIRTIPPKYHSFTGGLTGSKLTQTVCGDQGDVVVKLRGKKKNKPGRQQIRVFAQANGAPPDSDLVNLFCLPRPTTGTCPAPGTTTTTTIPCAPGACVCPGGTPSMLSFTTAVGGSGTCGHVDADGNPNFFQLNCGGLYFGGAGVAVPLPSKVPDMGSSLTKVSCNCSTLTLQPTSPTEAGGNRCTQGATSKRGGTCTTTADCAGPCTTGADCTPGGSCAAGSCSNANCALLQCTASGCLFGPPLPIPNTSHNGRATSTCVVNSLSGDASGTGDCVVGSTSNLNVPLKSTIFLNGGDLMAMRCSGGANDGANCTGGGGCGTVASPDPCTGGTCVNDTGRCASGGGEVADTPCCSDGDCALSGNCESSKCESGSNANFGCITSADCPGGTCKTLIQPCPICGTTNKCNAGINDGLACTPADSAIDGDYPTSHDCPAPAAGNLGSLPISFVLDSGTITKTAIDNPGTGEQSNVFCGFCKNKTLNTFGQRCNGQASGAACSCKIGTPCPACSGAPCLPIPCTSNGDCTGVTGFTSCGQRTPGAFTNTDTARTIVEQGSPSGPLTTGGPAKPATLVSIFCIPLTFSSLVDGAADLPGPGAVALPGMARALP
;
A
#
# COMPACT_ATOMS: atom_id res chain seq x y z
N MET A 1 25.54 45.66 61.43
CA MET A 1 25.42 45.23 62.84
C MET A 1 24.40 44.10 62.96
N ARG A 2 24.80 43.03 63.64
CA ARG A 2 24.06 42.00 64.40
C ARG A 2 22.55 41.70 64.13
N LYS A 3 22.31 40.39 63.94
CA LYS A 3 21.34 39.47 64.63
C LYS A 3 19.83 39.65 64.35
N ARG A 4 19.19 38.68 63.69
CA ARG A 4 18.57 37.42 64.23
C ARG A 4 17.24 37.66 64.99
N ARG A 5 16.12 37.20 64.41
CA ARG A 5 15.30 35.99 64.75
C ARG A 5 13.78 36.21 64.62
N PHE A 6 13.16 35.31 63.83
CA PHE A 6 11.88 34.59 64.01
C PHE A 6 10.67 35.30 64.66
N SER A 7 9.53 35.33 63.96
CA SER A 7 8.40 34.42 64.22
C SER A 7 7.34 34.45 63.11
N ARG A 8 6.52 33.40 63.09
CA ARG A 8 5.61 32.91 62.05
C ARG A 8 4.33 33.75 61.88
N ALA A 9 3.81 33.83 60.66
CA ALA A 9 2.37 33.87 60.40
C ALA A 9 2.07 33.21 59.03
N ILE A 10 1.15 32.25 59.08
CA ILE A 10 0.63 31.43 57.99
C ILE A 10 -0.44 32.24 57.24
N SER A 11 -0.36 32.31 55.91
CA SER A 11 -1.52 32.51 55.04
C SER A 11 -1.32 31.79 53.72
N LEU A 12 -2.27 30.89 53.45
CA LEU A 12 -2.48 30.15 52.21
C LEU A 12 -2.56 31.10 51.00
N VAL A 13 -1.80 30.81 49.94
CA VAL A 13 -2.16 31.19 48.57
C VAL A 13 -2.03 29.95 47.70
N ILE A 14 -3.16 29.50 47.18
CA ILE A 14 -3.27 28.42 46.20
C ILE A 14 -2.78 28.99 44.86
N GLY A 15 -1.57 28.62 44.45
CA GLY A 15 -1.02 28.87 43.13
C GLY A 15 -0.95 27.56 42.35
N ALA A 16 -1.73 27.48 41.27
CA ALA A 16 -1.74 26.35 40.35
C ALA A 16 -0.37 26.21 39.64
N PHE A 17 0.39 25.17 39.98
CA PHE A 17 1.53 24.73 39.18
C PHE A 17 1.03 23.74 38.12
N ALA A 18 0.90 24.22 36.88
CA ALA A 18 0.83 23.35 35.72
C ALA A 18 2.20 22.67 35.54
N VAL A 19 2.30 21.40 35.93
CA VAL A 19 3.45 20.56 35.60
C VAL A 19 3.30 20.15 34.14
N ALA A 20 3.94 20.90 33.24
CA ALA A 20 4.18 20.44 31.89
C ALA A 20 5.20 19.29 31.95
N VAL A 21 4.72 18.05 31.97
CA VAL A 21 5.55 16.88 31.69
C VAL A 21 5.83 16.90 30.19
N THR A 22 6.97 17.47 29.80
CA THR A 22 7.50 17.24 28.46
C THR A 22 7.97 15.80 28.37
N LEU A 23 7.12 14.92 27.81
CA LEU A 23 7.60 13.66 27.25
C LEU A 23 8.59 14.03 26.15
N SER A 24 9.88 13.96 26.46
CA SER A 24 10.92 13.98 25.45
C SER A 24 10.77 12.67 24.68
N VAL A 25 10.19 12.74 23.48
CA VAL A 25 10.33 11.68 22.50
C VAL A 25 11.83 11.60 22.19
N ALA A 26 12.52 10.64 22.79
CA ALA A 26 13.86 10.28 22.33
C ALA A 26 13.68 9.75 20.90
N ARG A 27 13.95 10.60 19.90
CA ARG A 27 14.18 10.14 18.53
C ARG A 27 15.19 9.00 18.63
N GLN A 28 14.83 7.80 18.18
CA GLN A 28 15.83 6.76 17.95
C GLN A 28 16.75 7.30 16.85
N THR A 29 17.97 7.65 17.24
CA THR A 29 19.06 7.95 16.31
C THR A 29 19.45 6.67 15.60
N ALA A 30 19.68 6.74 14.28
CA ALA A 30 20.22 5.62 13.52
C ALA A 30 21.51 5.09 14.18
N ALA A 31 21.69 3.76 14.16
CA ALA A 31 22.89 3.08 14.64
C ALA A 31 24.13 3.70 13.99
N ARG A 32 25.02 4.29 14.79
CA ARG A 32 26.07 5.17 14.25
C ARG A 32 27.30 5.24 15.14
N ILE A 33 28.46 5.15 14.49
CA ILE A 33 29.77 5.26 15.14
C ILE A 33 30.43 6.55 14.69
N LEU A 34 30.54 7.49 15.64
CA LEU A 34 31.39 8.68 15.57
C LEU A 34 32.80 8.22 15.93
N GLY A 35 33.78 8.37 15.04
CA GLY A 35 35.09 7.73 15.23
C GLY A 35 35.99 8.39 16.26
N GLY A 36 37.26 7.99 16.25
CA GLY A 36 38.12 7.99 17.44
C GLY A 36 39.28 8.97 17.42
N HIS A 37 39.17 10.12 16.73
CA HIS A 37 40.27 11.07 16.63
C HIS A 37 39.88 12.54 16.90
N GLY A 38 39.07 12.75 17.94
CA GLY A 38 38.85 14.05 18.56
C GLY A 38 37.59 14.74 18.03
N THR A 39 36.80 15.26 18.96
CA THR A 39 35.41 15.72 18.74
C THR A 39 35.23 16.85 17.72
N LYS A 40 36.33 17.43 17.20
CA LYS A 40 36.30 18.56 16.26
C LYS A 40 36.27 18.14 14.80
N THR A 41 36.60 16.90 14.47
CA THR A 41 36.61 16.38 13.09
C THR A 41 35.67 15.22 12.85
N ASP A 42 35.16 14.55 13.90
CA ASP A 42 34.31 13.33 13.84
C ASP A 42 32.96 13.49 13.09
N CYS A 43 32.68 14.66 12.51
CA CYS A 43 31.55 14.92 11.61
C CYS A 43 31.92 14.83 10.14
N PHE A 44 33.20 14.68 9.79
CA PHE A 44 33.63 14.68 8.40
C PHE A 44 33.28 13.34 7.76
N ALA A 45 33.44 12.24 8.47
CA ALA A 45 32.92 10.93 8.09
C ALA A 45 32.38 10.15 9.30
N VAL A 46 31.36 9.32 9.09
CA VAL A 46 30.79 8.45 10.12
C VAL A 46 30.39 7.11 9.53
N PHE A 47 30.40 6.06 10.35
CA PHE A 47 29.82 4.77 9.98
C PHE A 47 28.35 4.73 10.41
N GLU A 48 27.45 4.47 9.47
CA GLU A 48 26.01 4.36 9.71
C GLU A 48 25.53 2.93 9.38
N GLY A 49 24.66 2.38 10.23
CA GLY A 49 24.13 1.02 10.10
C GLY A 49 24.79 -0.02 11.03
N ILE A 50 25.74 0.40 11.86
CA ILE A 50 26.41 -0.45 12.87
C ILE A 50 26.60 0.32 14.17
N ASP A 51 26.50 -0.37 15.31
CA ASP A 51 26.69 0.19 16.65
C ASP A 51 27.92 -0.37 17.37
N SER A 52 28.60 0.50 18.12
CA SER A 52 29.78 0.10 18.89
C SER A 52 29.39 -0.51 20.24
N THR A 53 30.07 -1.59 20.62
CA THR A 53 29.94 -2.28 21.91
C THR A 53 30.71 -1.59 23.07
N GLY A 54 31.03 -0.30 22.95
CA GLY A 54 31.72 0.52 23.96
C GLY A 54 33.26 0.47 23.96
N GLY A 55 33.89 1.54 24.47
CA GLY A 55 35.35 1.70 24.65
C GLY A 55 35.97 2.84 23.82
N ALA A 56 37.24 3.21 24.14
CA ALA A 56 37.95 4.34 23.50
C ALA A 56 38.28 4.17 22.00
N THR A 57 38.19 2.93 21.49
CA THR A 57 38.23 2.63 20.04
C THR A 57 36.97 1.85 19.69
N PRO A 58 36.16 2.27 18.70
CA PRO A 58 34.94 1.56 18.35
C PRO A 58 35.18 0.09 17.98
N LYS A 59 34.37 -0.79 18.59
CA LYS A 59 34.36 -2.23 18.34
C LYS A 59 32.94 -2.70 18.10
N VAL A 60 32.68 -3.36 16.98
CA VAL A 60 31.42 -4.07 16.74
C VAL A 60 31.71 -5.54 16.93
N ARG A 61 30.94 -6.22 17.76
CA ARG A 61 31.10 -7.65 18.01
C ARG A 61 29.83 -8.32 17.56
N CYS A 62 29.96 -9.30 16.69
CA CYS A 62 28.88 -10.14 16.25
C CYS A 62 29.24 -11.61 16.43
N MET A 63 28.24 -12.43 16.77
CA MET A 63 28.40 -13.88 16.79
C MET A 63 27.96 -14.45 15.44
N ASP A 64 28.70 -15.44 14.93
CA ASP A 64 28.42 -16.09 13.65
C ASP A 64 26.99 -16.68 13.60
N GLY A 65 26.19 -16.19 12.66
CA GLY A 65 24.76 -16.43 12.48
C GLY A 65 23.83 -15.71 13.46
N ASP A 66 24.23 -14.59 14.06
CA ASP A 66 23.35 -13.73 14.86
C ASP A 66 22.66 -12.66 13.98
N PRO A 67 21.37 -12.79 13.62
CA PRO A 67 20.72 -11.92 12.65
C PRO A 67 20.62 -10.44 13.08
N SER A 68 20.93 -10.11 14.35
CA SER A 68 20.95 -8.72 14.82
C SER A 68 22.18 -7.92 14.34
N CYS A 69 23.25 -8.62 13.95
CA CYS A 69 24.50 -8.01 13.55
C CYS A 69 25.20 -8.74 12.39
N ASP A 70 24.76 -9.95 12.09
CA ASP A 70 25.20 -10.83 11.01
C ASP A 70 24.13 -10.83 9.92
N HIS A 71 24.35 -10.04 8.89
CA HIS A 71 23.38 -9.74 7.85
C HIS A 71 22.91 -10.99 7.09
N ASP A 72 23.79 -11.99 6.92
CA ASP A 72 23.42 -13.23 6.23
C ASP A 72 22.74 -14.27 7.16
N GLY A 73 22.86 -14.10 8.48
CA GLY A 73 22.29 -14.99 9.49
C GLY A 73 22.78 -16.45 9.43
N ASP A 74 23.79 -16.78 8.63
CA ASP A 74 24.21 -18.16 8.35
C ASP A 74 25.32 -18.60 9.31
N CYS A 75 24.94 -19.32 10.37
CA CYS A 75 25.90 -19.81 11.36
C CYS A 75 26.80 -20.98 10.86
N HIS A 76 26.65 -21.44 9.62
CA HIS A 76 27.42 -22.56 9.05
C HIS A 76 28.59 -22.08 8.18
N ASN A 77 28.63 -20.81 7.80
CA ASN A 77 29.64 -20.27 6.89
C ASN A 77 30.98 -19.94 7.60
N GLY A 78 31.00 -19.88 8.93
CA GLY A 78 32.23 -19.61 9.69
C GLY A 78 32.66 -18.15 9.63
N SER A 79 31.73 -17.22 9.44
CA SER A 79 31.94 -15.77 9.27
C SER A 79 30.74 -14.95 9.72
N CYS A 80 30.95 -13.65 9.89
CA CYS A 80 29.86 -12.71 10.14
C CYS A 80 29.90 -11.62 9.06
N THR A 81 28.76 -11.30 8.48
CA THR A 81 28.56 -10.28 7.45
C THR A 81 28.02 -9.00 8.09
N PHE A 82 28.85 -7.96 8.17
CA PHE A 82 28.44 -6.67 8.70
C PHE A 82 28.05 -5.74 7.55
N GLN A 83 26.83 -5.21 7.55
CA GLN A 83 26.38 -4.27 6.54
C GLN A 83 26.33 -2.83 7.10
N PHE A 84 27.01 -1.90 6.46
CA PHE A 84 27.00 -0.49 6.84
C PHE A 84 27.35 0.41 5.65
N ARG A 85 27.27 1.73 5.85
CA ARG A 85 27.72 2.73 4.87
C ARG A 85 28.56 3.82 5.55
N VAL A 86 29.27 4.61 4.74
CA VAL A 86 30.03 5.78 5.21
C VAL A 86 29.32 7.04 4.77
N CYS A 87 29.05 7.94 5.71
CA CYS A 87 28.38 9.20 5.43
C CYS A 87 29.26 10.39 5.81
N ILE A 88 29.20 11.45 5.02
CA ILE A 88 30.03 12.65 5.21
C ILE A 88 29.17 13.85 5.65
N ASN A 89 29.83 14.87 6.19
CA ASN A 89 29.25 16.20 6.44
C ASN A 89 28.08 16.19 7.44
N GLN A 90 28.27 15.55 8.59
CA GLN A 90 27.21 15.27 9.53
C GLN A 90 26.94 16.44 10.48
N LYS A 91 25.75 17.03 10.41
CA LYS A 91 25.41 18.27 11.12
C LYS A 91 25.00 18.09 12.59
N ASP A 92 24.80 16.85 13.02
CA ASP A 92 24.27 16.45 14.34
C ASP A 92 25.36 15.99 15.32
N VAL A 93 26.64 16.13 14.97
CA VAL A 93 27.77 15.78 15.85
C VAL A 93 28.15 16.97 16.73
N SER A 94 27.90 16.85 18.03
CA SER A 94 28.23 17.89 19.01
C SER A 94 29.73 18.21 19.03
N GLY A 95 30.09 19.49 18.93
CA GLY A 95 31.48 19.95 18.99
C GLY A 95 32.27 19.88 17.69
N CYS A 96 31.66 19.40 16.60
CA CYS A 96 32.24 19.37 15.26
C CYS A 96 31.49 20.32 14.32
N THR A 97 32.22 21.07 13.50
CA THR A 97 31.62 21.91 12.45
C THR A 97 31.87 21.26 11.09
N PRO A 98 30.82 20.90 10.34
CA PRO A 98 31.00 20.23 9.06
C PRO A 98 31.76 21.09 8.03
N PRO A 99 32.56 20.48 7.14
CA PRO A 99 33.53 21.21 6.33
C PRO A 99 32.87 21.95 5.16
N ALA A 100 32.64 23.26 5.32
CA ALA A 100 32.04 24.11 4.30
C ALA A 100 32.91 24.29 3.03
N ALA A 101 34.24 24.12 3.15
CA ALA A 101 35.19 24.23 2.03
C ALA A 101 35.37 22.93 1.22
N GLY A 102 34.60 21.88 1.53
CA GLY A 102 34.63 20.58 0.87
C GLY A 102 35.75 19.64 1.33
N LEU A 103 35.66 18.38 0.89
CA LEU A 103 36.65 17.33 1.13
C LEU A 103 37.71 17.36 0.03
N LYS A 104 38.97 17.52 0.44
CA LYS A 104 40.17 17.33 -0.39
C LYS A 104 40.38 15.87 -0.77
N LYS A 105 40.06 14.94 0.15
CA LYS A 105 40.28 13.50 -0.03
C LYS A 105 39.39 12.69 0.89
N ILE A 106 38.76 11.65 0.38
CA ILE A 106 38.13 10.59 1.19
C ILE A 106 38.57 9.23 0.68
N ARG A 107 38.84 8.29 1.60
CA ARG A 107 39.13 6.88 1.25
C ARG A 107 38.88 5.95 2.41
N THR A 108 38.57 4.70 2.10
CA THR A 108 38.60 3.60 3.07
C THR A 108 39.92 2.82 3.01
N ILE A 109 40.29 2.23 4.15
CA ILE A 109 41.44 1.34 4.30
C ILE A 109 40.93 0.07 5.02
N PRO A 110 41.14 -1.13 4.45
CA PRO A 110 41.90 -1.43 3.23
C PRO A 110 41.18 -1.05 1.91
N PRO A 111 41.91 -0.81 0.79
CA PRO A 111 41.34 -0.31 -0.48
C PRO A 111 40.27 -1.20 -1.13
N LYS A 112 40.21 -2.49 -0.77
CA LYS A 112 39.15 -3.40 -1.24
C LYS A 112 37.73 -2.96 -0.84
N TYR A 113 37.60 -2.01 0.10
CA TYR A 113 36.33 -1.45 0.55
C TYR A 113 36.11 -0.02 0.05
N HIS A 114 36.76 0.39 -1.04
CA HIS A 114 36.66 1.76 -1.58
C HIS A 114 35.24 2.15 -1.99
N SER A 115 34.37 1.18 -2.28
CA SER A 115 32.94 1.38 -2.60
C SER A 115 32.17 2.13 -1.52
N PHE A 116 32.47 1.94 -0.23
CA PHE A 116 31.84 2.73 0.85
C PHE A 116 32.08 4.23 0.72
N THR A 117 33.13 4.62 0.01
CA THR A 117 33.46 6.02 -0.30
C THR A 117 33.28 6.35 -1.78
N GLY A 118 32.73 5.42 -2.56
CA GLY A 118 32.36 5.60 -3.95
C GLY A 118 31.32 6.72 -4.08
N GLY A 119 31.49 7.60 -5.07
CA GLY A 119 30.57 8.72 -5.30
C GLY A 119 30.64 9.87 -4.28
N LEU A 120 31.44 9.75 -3.21
CA LEU A 120 31.67 10.81 -2.23
C LEU A 120 32.80 11.76 -2.69
N THR A 121 32.47 12.71 -3.57
CA THR A 121 33.42 13.70 -4.10
C THR A 121 33.19 15.10 -3.52
N GLY A 122 34.21 15.95 -3.60
CA GLY A 122 34.22 17.32 -3.06
C GLY A 122 33.05 18.23 -3.50
N SER A 123 32.36 17.91 -4.61
CA SER A 123 31.24 18.69 -5.16
C SER A 123 29.86 18.34 -4.56
N LYS A 124 29.72 17.27 -3.76
CA LYS A 124 28.44 16.84 -3.13
C LYS A 124 28.25 17.33 -1.67
N LEU A 125 29.05 18.28 -1.21
CA LEU A 125 29.35 18.48 0.22
C LEU A 125 28.65 19.63 0.95
N THR A 126 27.60 20.22 0.38
CA THR A 126 26.74 21.15 1.15
C THR A 126 25.66 20.42 1.97
N GLN A 127 25.51 19.11 1.77
CA GLN A 127 24.49 18.26 2.38
C GLN A 127 25.12 17.01 3.03
N THR A 128 24.35 16.36 3.90
CA THR A 128 24.68 15.07 4.49
C THR A 128 24.48 13.99 3.41
N VAL A 129 25.55 13.33 2.97
CA VAL A 129 25.50 12.35 1.88
C VAL A 129 26.24 11.08 2.30
N CYS A 130 25.69 9.93 1.94
CA CYS A 130 26.30 8.62 2.18
C CYS A 130 26.82 8.01 0.88
N GLY A 131 27.91 7.25 0.97
CA GLY A 131 28.34 6.35 -0.09
C GLY A 131 27.49 5.08 -0.09
N ASP A 132 27.84 4.16 -0.98
CA ASP A 132 27.10 2.91 -1.14
C ASP A 132 27.12 2.10 0.17
N GLN A 133 25.97 1.50 0.48
CA GLN A 133 25.88 0.50 1.54
C GLN A 133 26.50 -0.81 1.04
N GLY A 134 27.22 -1.49 1.93
CA GLY A 134 27.92 -2.71 1.53
C GLY A 134 28.32 -3.59 2.69
N ASP A 135 28.78 -4.78 2.33
CA ASP A 135 29.01 -5.87 3.27
C ASP A 135 30.50 -6.06 3.58
N VAL A 136 30.79 -6.30 4.85
CA VAL A 136 32.11 -6.69 5.32
C VAL A 136 32.03 -8.06 5.98
N VAL A 137 32.48 -9.08 5.23
CA VAL A 137 32.56 -10.46 5.73
C VAL A 137 33.81 -10.65 6.60
N VAL A 138 33.61 -11.03 7.86
CA VAL A 138 34.66 -11.27 8.85
C VAL A 138 34.73 -12.75 9.20
N LYS A 139 35.72 -13.46 8.64
CA LYS A 139 35.90 -14.90 8.84
C LYS A 139 36.49 -15.24 10.21
N LEU A 140 35.96 -16.28 10.85
CA LEU A 140 36.53 -16.90 12.04
C LEU A 140 37.91 -17.52 11.75
N ARG A 141 38.76 -17.56 12.78
CA ARG A 141 40.15 -18.02 12.72
C ARG A 141 40.32 -19.43 13.30
N GLY A 142 41.45 -20.07 12.96
CA GLY A 142 41.81 -21.42 13.40
C GLY A 142 41.24 -22.53 12.51
N LYS A 143 41.86 -23.72 12.53
CA LYS A 143 41.46 -24.86 11.67
C LYS A 143 40.02 -25.33 11.92
N LYS A 144 39.50 -25.17 13.14
CA LYS A 144 38.14 -25.52 13.56
C LYS A 144 37.19 -24.32 13.68
N LYS A 145 37.56 -23.16 13.12
CA LYS A 145 36.79 -21.90 13.21
C LYS A 145 36.40 -21.50 14.65
N ASN A 146 37.21 -21.85 15.63
CA ASN A 146 36.92 -21.69 17.05
C ASN A 146 37.59 -20.46 17.69
N LYS A 147 38.13 -19.55 16.88
CA LYS A 147 38.77 -18.31 17.37
C LYS A 147 38.14 -17.10 16.69
N PRO A 148 37.96 -15.98 17.41
CA PRO A 148 37.41 -14.76 16.83
C PRO A 148 38.14 -14.28 15.57
N GLY A 149 37.34 -13.91 14.57
CA GLY A 149 37.75 -13.15 13.40
C GLY A 149 37.84 -11.65 13.72
N ARG A 150 38.69 -10.91 13.02
CA ARG A 150 38.77 -9.46 13.12
C ARG A 150 39.00 -8.84 11.75
N GLN A 151 38.18 -7.87 11.39
CA GLN A 151 38.43 -6.99 10.26
C GLN A 151 38.41 -5.54 10.76
N GLN A 152 39.47 -4.80 10.42
CA GLN A 152 39.55 -3.38 10.72
C GLN A 152 39.18 -2.60 9.46
N ILE A 153 38.34 -1.58 9.63
CA ILE A 153 37.98 -0.62 8.59
C ILE A 153 38.33 0.76 9.12
N ARG A 154 39.10 1.51 8.34
CA ARG A 154 39.41 2.90 8.63
C ARG A 154 38.92 3.77 7.49
N VAL A 155 38.23 4.85 7.82
CA VAL A 155 37.87 5.91 6.87
C VAL A 155 38.79 7.08 7.14
N PHE A 156 39.29 7.69 6.08
CA PHE A 156 40.11 8.89 6.14
C PHE A 156 39.45 9.97 5.33
N ALA A 157 39.02 11.06 5.96
CA ALA A 157 38.39 12.21 5.33
C ALA A 157 39.19 13.48 5.63
N GLN A 158 39.71 14.15 4.60
CA GLN A 158 40.47 15.38 4.73
C GLN A 158 39.71 16.52 4.09
N ALA A 159 39.34 17.54 4.87
CA ALA A 159 38.74 18.77 4.37
C ALA A 159 39.81 19.79 3.94
N ASN A 160 39.44 20.72 3.05
CA ASN A 160 40.32 21.80 2.62
C ASN A 160 40.63 22.74 3.80
N GLY A 161 41.91 22.87 4.16
CA GLY A 161 42.36 23.77 5.23
C GLY A 161 42.14 23.26 6.67
N ALA A 162 41.65 22.01 6.85
CA ALA A 162 41.45 21.40 8.16
C ALA A 162 42.33 20.14 8.36
N PRO A 163 42.60 19.75 9.62
CA PRO A 163 43.19 18.46 9.92
C PRO A 163 42.34 17.30 9.37
N PRO A 164 42.96 16.16 9.02
CA PRO A 164 42.21 15.01 8.56
C PRO A 164 41.45 14.33 9.70
N ASP A 165 40.24 13.89 9.39
CA ASP A 165 39.45 12.96 10.16
C ASP A 165 39.86 11.51 9.83
N SER A 166 40.02 10.68 10.85
CA SER A 166 40.51 9.31 10.71
C SER A 166 39.76 8.37 11.64
N ASP A 167 38.56 7.99 11.22
CA ASP A 167 37.70 7.08 11.96
C ASP A 167 38.08 5.63 11.74
N LEU A 168 38.00 4.86 12.81
CA LEU A 168 38.37 3.45 12.81
C LEU A 168 37.35 2.63 13.56
N VAL A 169 36.87 1.57 12.91
CA VAL A 169 36.02 0.55 13.52
C VAL A 169 36.69 -0.82 13.42
N ASN A 170 36.63 -1.57 14.51
CA ASN A 170 37.06 -2.96 14.54
C ASN A 170 35.83 -3.87 14.59
N LEU A 171 35.62 -4.64 13.52
CA LEU A 171 34.58 -5.65 13.44
C LEU A 171 35.15 -6.97 13.94
N PHE A 172 34.44 -7.62 14.85
CA PHE A 172 34.82 -8.91 15.40
C PHE A 172 33.70 -9.91 15.16
N CYS A 173 34.01 -10.99 14.45
CA CYS A 173 33.15 -12.15 14.39
C CYS A 173 33.57 -13.14 15.49
N LEU A 174 32.64 -13.56 16.34
CA LEU A 174 32.87 -14.45 17.46
C LEU A 174 32.34 -15.85 17.12
N PRO A 175 33.11 -16.91 17.42
CA PRO A 175 32.68 -18.27 17.14
C PRO A 175 31.48 -18.66 18.01
N ARG A 176 30.51 -19.36 17.42
CA ARG A 176 29.37 -19.92 18.15
C ARG A 176 29.82 -21.08 19.06
N PRO A 177 29.32 -21.18 20.32
CA PRO A 177 29.62 -22.31 21.20
C PRO A 177 29.18 -23.65 20.60
N THR A 178 29.97 -24.73 20.82
CA THR A 178 29.75 -26.06 20.22
C THR A 178 28.46 -26.77 20.64
N THR A 179 27.70 -26.20 21.57
CA THR A 179 26.42 -26.73 22.07
C THR A 179 25.20 -25.92 21.62
N GLY A 180 25.37 -24.89 20.79
CA GLY A 180 24.28 -24.03 20.29
C GLY A 180 23.84 -24.39 18.87
N THR A 181 22.54 -24.57 18.65
CA THR A 181 21.93 -24.70 17.31
C THR A 181 21.95 -23.37 16.55
N CYS A 182 21.89 -23.42 15.21
CA CYS A 182 21.75 -22.22 14.36
C CYS A 182 20.43 -21.50 14.64
N PRO A 183 20.37 -20.16 14.69
CA PRO A 183 19.10 -19.44 14.73
C PRO A 183 18.42 -19.57 13.36
N ALA A 184 17.10 -19.78 13.33
CA ALA A 184 16.34 -19.72 12.10
C ALA A 184 16.38 -18.28 11.53
N PRO A 185 16.26 -18.07 10.20
CA PRO A 185 16.18 -16.74 9.59
C PRO A 185 15.17 -15.86 10.33
N GLY A 186 15.62 -14.66 10.72
CA GLY A 186 14.91 -13.61 11.46
C GLY A 186 13.51 -13.94 11.98
N THR A 187 13.42 -14.63 13.10
CA THR A 187 12.29 -14.46 14.02
C THR A 187 12.74 -13.51 15.12
N THR A 188 12.02 -12.41 15.29
CA THR A 188 12.12 -11.48 16.42
C THR A 188 12.28 -12.26 17.72
N THR A 189 13.27 -11.92 18.56
CA THR A 189 13.47 -12.56 19.87
C THR A 189 12.29 -12.27 20.78
N THR A 190 11.27 -13.12 20.74
CA THR A 190 10.27 -13.23 21.79
C THR A 190 10.90 -14.00 22.93
N THR A 191 10.93 -13.44 24.13
CA THR A 191 11.13 -14.22 25.37
C THR A 191 10.10 -15.34 25.39
N THR A 192 10.49 -16.56 25.05
CA THR A 192 9.63 -17.73 25.13
C THR A 192 9.49 -18.13 26.60
N ILE A 193 8.41 -17.68 27.21
CA ILE A 193 7.89 -18.29 28.42
C ILE A 193 7.53 -19.74 28.05
N PRO A 194 8.01 -20.78 28.76
CA PRO A 194 7.56 -22.14 28.53
C PRO A 194 6.03 -22.18 28.69
N CYS A 195 5.35 -22.40 27.56
CA CYS A 195 3.91 -22.37 27.45
C CYS A 195 3.40 -23.80 27.39
N ALA A 196 2.41 -24.13 28.22
CA ALA A 196 1.73 -25.42 28.13
C ALA A 196 0.92 -25.46 26.81
N PRO A 197 0.93 -26.57 26.05
CA PRO A 197 0.13 -26.70 24.84
C PRO A 197 -1.34 -26.34 25.09
N GLY A 198 -1.89 -25.40 24.33
CA GLY A 198 -3.27 -24.91 24.47
C GLY A 198 -3.48 -23.71 25.40
N ALA A 199 -2.41 -23.18 26.03
CA ALA A 199 -2.48 -21.92 26.76
C ALA A 199 -2.14 -20.73 25.84
N CYS A 200 -2.91 -19.64 25.92
CA CYS A 200 -2.62 -18.40 25.21
C CYS A 200 -1.80 -17.46 26.11
N VAL A 201 -0.71 -16.88 25.59
CA VAL A 201 0.15 -15.93 26.34
C VAL A 201 -0.01 -14.49 25.87
N CYS A 202 -1.06 -14.19 25.12
CA CYS A 202 -1.34 -12.83 24.69
C CYS A 202 -1.59 -11.91 25.90
N PRO A 203 -1.03 -10.69 25.91
CA PRO A 203 -1.35 -9.69 26.92
C PRO A 203 -2.88 -9.50 27.00
N GLY A 204 -3.45 -9.45 28.21
CA GLY A 204 -4.89 -9.28 28.41
C GLY A 204 -5.74 -10.55 28.26
N GLY A 205 -5.14 -11.72 28.02
CA GLY A 205 -5.84 -13.00 27.91
C GLY A 205 -6.04 -13.46 26.46
N THR A 206 -6.77 -14.56 26.27
CA THR A 206 -7.00 -15.16 24.94
C THR A 206 -7.93 -14.29 24.11
N PRO A 207 -7.50 -13.76 22.95
CA PRO A 207 -8.41 -13.05 22.06
C PRO A 207 -9.33 -14.04 21.32
N SER A 208 -10.59 -13.66 21.15
CA SER A 208 -11.56 -14.39 20.32
C SER A 208 -11.52 -13.92 18.86
N MET A 209 -11.16 -12.66 18.62
CA MET A 209 -11.09 -12.06 17.29
C MET A 209 -9.91 -11.11 17.15
N LEU A 210 -9.48 -10.93 15.90
CA LEU A 210 -8.54 -9.89 15.48
C LEU A 210 -9.24 -9.03 14.43
N SER A 211 -9.33 -7.72 14.69
CA SER A 211 -9.83 -6.75 13.71
C SER A 211 -8.69 -5.96 13.10
N PHE A 212 -8.76 -5.72 11.81
CA PHE A 212 -7.93 -4.76 11.11
C PHE A 212 -8.82 -3.74 10.40
N THR A 213 -8.59 -2.45 10.64
CA THR A 213 -9.33 -1.37 9.97
C THR A 213 -8.34 -0.52 9.17
N THR A 214 -8.54 -0.40 7.85
CA THR A 214 -7.67 0.44 7.02
C THR A 214 -7.76 1.90 7.46
N ALA A 215 -6.64 2.61 7.42
CA ALA A 215 -6.55 4.02 7.71
C ALA A 215 -6.28 4.80 6.41
N VAL A 216 -6.51 6.11 6.43
CA VAL A 216 -6.12 7.01 5.33
C VAL A 216 -4.65 6.73 4.98
N GLY A 217 -4.36 6.68 3.67
CA GLY A 217 -3.05 6.31 3.14
C GLY A 217 -1.89 6.89 3.95
N GLY A 218 -0.98 6.00 4.36
CA GLY A 218 0.14 6.35 5.23
C GLY A 218 1.11 7.29 4.52
N SER A 219 1.73 8.22 5.26
CA SER A 219 2.80 9.04 4.70
C SER A 219 4.07 8.20 4.52
N GLY A 220 4.75 8.36 3.38
CA GLY A 220 6.07 7.78 3.12
C GLY A 220 6.04 6.57 2.19
N THR A 221 7.15 5.84 2.21
CA THR A 221 7.45 4.74 1.27
C THR A 221 7.26 3.41 1.98
N CYS A 222 6.40 2.55 1.44
CA CYS A 222 6.17 1.19 1.91
C CYS A 222 6.77 0.15 0.97
N GLY A 223 7.44 0.56 -0.11
CA GLY A 223 8.07 -0.40 -1.01
C GLY A 223 8.88 0.28 -2.10
N HIS A 224 9.45 -0.53 -2.97
CA HIS A 224 10.15 -0.06 -4.15
C HIS A 224 10.18 -1.14 -5.23
N VAL A 225 10.55 -0.73 -6.42
CA VAL A 225 10.86 -1.60 -7.55
C VAL A 225 12.34 -1.44 -7.87
N ASP A 226 13.02 -2.57 -8.03
CA ASP A 226 14.42 -2.66 -8.44
C ASP A 226 14.51 -3.00 -9.93
N ALA A 227 15.54 -2.48 -10.59
CA ALA A 227 15.96 -2.85 -11.93
C ALA A 227 17.41 -3.34 -11.91
N ASP A 228 17.83 -4.05 -12.97
CA ASP A 228 19.20 -4.56 -13.08
C ASP A 228 20.22 -3.41 -12.99
N GLY A 229 21.04 -3.42 -11.94
CA GLY A 229 22.04 -2.37 -11.68
C GLY A 229 21.49 -1.03 -11.21
N ASN A 230 20.18 -0.94 -10.94
CA ASN A 230 19.52 0.28 -10.43
C ASN A 230 18.50 -0.07 -9.33
N PRO A 231 18.96 -0.30 -8.09
CA PRO A 231 18.07 -0.57 -6.97
C PRO A 231 17.24 0.67 -6.61
N ASN A 232 16.00 0.46 -6.14
CA ASN A 232 15.05 1.51 -5.76
C ASN A 232 14.73 2.52 -6.87
N PHE A 233 14.70 2.09 -8.14
CA PHE A 233 14.47 3.04 -9.25
C PHE A 233 13.04 3.62 -9.27
N PHE A 234 12.08 2.95 -8.64
CA PHE A 234 10.71 3.45 -8.47
C PHE A 234 10.20 3.17 -7.05
N GLN A 235 9.67 4.18 -6.37
CA GLN A 235 9.18 4.05 -4.98
C GLN A 235 7.69 3.73 -4.94
N LEU A 236 7.29 2.88 -3.99
CA LEU A 236 5.91 2.53 -3.72
C LEU A 236 5.46 3.18 -2.41
N ASN A 237 4.44 4.02 -2.49
CA ASN A 237 3.93 4.77 -1.34
C ASN A 237 3.04 3.91 -0.45
N CYS A 238 3.07 4.16 0.85
CA CYS A 238 2.12 3.57 1.78
C CYS A 238 0.67 3.97 1.42
N GLY A 239 -0.28 3.03 1.47
CA GLY A 239 -1.66 3.29 1.06
C GLY A 239 -1.88 3.33 -0.46
N GLY A 240 -0.83 3.11 -1.25
CA GLY A 240 -0.91 3.03 -2.70
C GLY A 240 -1.27 1.63 -3.18
N LEU A 241 -2.07 1.59 -4.25
CA LEU A 241 -2.32 0.42 -5.08
C LEU A 241 -1.68 0.64 -6.44
N TYR A 242 -0.73 -0.22 -6.78
CA TYR A 242 -0.03 -0.25 -8.06
C TYR A 242 -0.44 -1.49 -8.86
N PHE A 243 -0.56 -1.34 -10.16
CA PHE A 243 -0.90 -2.45 -11.06
C PHE A 243 -0.37 -2.25 -12.48
N GLY A 244 -0.27 -3.34 -13.24
CA GLY A 244 0.12 -3.32 -14.65
C GLY A 244 1.63 -3.45 -14.86
N GLY A 245 2.01 -3.71 -16.11
CA GLY A 245 3.40 -3.78 -16.56
C GLY A 245 3.98 -2.40 -16.89
N ALA A 246 4.91 -2.36 -17.84
CA ALA A 246 5.52 -1.13 -18.35
C ALA A 246 4.62 -0.28 -19.28
N GLY A 247 3.39 -0.73 -19.54
CA GLY A 247 2.45 -0.09 -20.45
C GLY A 247 1.25 0.54 -19.76
N VAL A 248 1.28 0.67 -18.42
CA VAL A 248 0.16 1.21 -17.66
C VAL A 248 -0.08 2.68 -18.02
N ALA A 249 -1.33 2.99 -18.36
CA ALA A 249 -1.77 4.33 -18.74
C ALA A 249 -2.67 4.97 -17.68
N VAL A 250 -3.11 4.19 -16.67
CA VAL A 250 -3.87 4.70 -15.53
C VAL A 250 -2.92 5.44 -14.57
N PRO A 251 -3.31 6.60 -14.01
CA PRO A 251 -2.52 7.26 -12.97
C PRO A 251 -2.28 6.34 -11.76
N LEU A 252 -1.02 6.17 -11.38
CA LEU A 252 -0.61 5.38 -10.22
C LEU A 252 0.14 6.23 -9.18
N PRO A 253 0.06 5.87 -7.88
CA PRO A 253 -0.79 4.82 -7.33
C PRO A 253 -2.28 5.19 -7.35
N SER A 254 -3.14 4.20 -7.54
CA SER A 254 -4.53 4.36 -7.12
C SER A 254 -4.59 4.39 -5.60
N LYS A 255 -5.48 5.21 -5.05
CA LYS A 255 -5.66 5.32 -3.60
C LYS A 255 -6.52 4.16 -3.10
N VAL A 256 -6.08 3.51 -2.04
CA VAL A 256 -6.90 2.48 -1.37
C VAL A 256 -7.90 3.17 -0.42
N PRO A 257 -9.19 2.78 -0.42
CA PRO A 257 -10.15 3.30 0.53
C PRO A 257 -9.80 2.94 1.98
N ASP A 258 -10.01 3.88 2.91
CA ASP A 258 -9.83 3.66 4.34
C ASP A 258 -11.12 3.15 5.01
N MET A 259 -11.10 2.99 6.33
CA MET A 259 -12.21 2.53 7.18
C MET A 259 -12.78 1.14 6.86
N GLY A 260 -12.22 0.44 5.87
CA GLY A 260 -12.50 -0.95 5.58
C GLY A 260 -12.09 -1.81 6.78
N SER A 261 -13.06 -2.50 7.40
CA SER A 261 -12.84 -3.31 8.58
C SER A 261 -12.94 -4.79 8.24
N SER A 262 -12.01 -5.60 8.73
CA SER A 262 -12.01 -7.05 8.58
C SER A 262 -11.82 -7.70 9.94
N LEU A 263 -12.79 -8.53 10.34
CA LEU A 263 -12.74 -9.30 11.58
C LEU A 263 -12.42 -10.75 11.25
N THR A 264 -11.38 -11.29 11.86
CA THR A 264 -11.03 -12.71 11.80
C THR A 264 -11.20 -13.33 13.17
N LYS A 265 -11.69 -14.58 13.22
CA LYS A 265 -11.67 -15.37 14.44
C LYS A 265 -10.24 -15.77 14.74
N VAL A 266 -9.94 -15.89 16.02
CA VAL A 266 -8.62 -16.27 16.49
C VAL A 266 -8.72 -17.56 17.30
N SER A 267 -7.88 -18.52 16.93
CA SER A 267 -7.49 -19.58 17.86
C SER A 267 -6.04 -19.34 18.27
N CYS A 268 -5.77 -19.36 19.57
CA CYS A 268 -4.47 -19.00 20.12
C CYS A 268 -3.74 -20.23 20.64
N ASN A 269 -2.47 -20.37 20.29
CA ASN A 269 -1.56 -21.33 20.88
C ASN A 269 -0.25 -20.62 21.22
N CYS A 270 0.01 -20.45 22.52
CA CYS A 270 1.06 -19.58 23.02
C CYS A 270 0.90 -18.13 22.51
N SER A 271 1.84 -17.59 21.75
CA SER A 271 1.71 -16.25 21.14
C SER A 271 1.14 -16.29 19.73
N THR A 272 1.14 -17.47 19.10
CA THR A 272 0.68 -17.66 17.74
C THR A 272 -0.84 -17.63 17.69
N LEU A 273 -1.35 -16.76 16.83
CA LEU A 273 -2.74 -16.64 16.47
C LEU A 273 -2.95 -17.35 15.13
N THR A 274 -3.83 -18.33 15.08
CA THR A 274 -4.36 -18.86 13.82
C THR A 274 -5.64 -18.09 13.49
N LEU A 275 -5.62 -17.41 12.35
CA LEU A 275 -6.71 -16.55 11.87
C LEU A 275 -7.67 -17.39 11.01
N GLN A 276 -8.96 -17.29 11.34
CA GLN A 276 -10.05 -18.02 10.71
C GLN A 276 -11.17 -17.06 10.28
N PRO A 277 -12.05 -17.46 9.34
CA PRO A 277 -13.12 -16.60 8.87
C PRO A 277 -14.14 -16.30 9.97
N THR A 278 -14.65 -15.07 10.01
CA THR A 278 -15.89 -14.74 10.72
C THR A 278 -17.07 -14.83 9.76
N SER A 279 -18.19 -15.39 10.22
CA SER A 279 -19.47 -15.27 9.52
C SER A 279 -20.07 -13.86 9.67
N PRO A 280 -21.04 -13.46 8.81
CA PRO A 280 -21.73 -12.18 8.95
C PRO A 280 -22.36 -11.95 10.32
N THR A 281 -22.91 -13.00 10.93
CA THR A 281 -23.56 -12.93 12.24
C THR A 281 -22.56 -12.65 13.36
N GLU A 282 -21.35 -13.21 13.26
CA GLU A 282 -20.32 -13.06 14.29
C GLU A 282 -19.63 -11.70 14.21
N ALA A 283 -19.37 -11.21 12.99
CA ALA A 283 -18.76 -9.90 12.79
C ALA A 283 -19.74 -8.77 13.11
N GLY A 284 -21.02 -8.93 12.75
CA GLY A 284 -22.00 -7.86 12.84
C GLY A 284 -21.69 -6.71 11.89
N GLY A 285 -22.25 -5.52 12.16
CA GLY A 285 -21.98 -4.31 11.38
C GLY A 285 -22.49 -4.31 9.93
N ASN A 286 -23.16 -5.36 9.48
CA ASN A 286 -23.74 -5.44 8.13
C ASN A 286 -24.99 -4.58 8.01
N ARG A 287 -25.33 -4.19 6.78
CA ARG A 287 -26.41 -3.24 6.51
C ARG A 287 -27.25 -3.61 5.31
N CYS A 288 -28.56 -3.42 5.42
CA CYS A 288 -29.48 -3.52 4.29
C CYS A 288 -29.33 -2.32 3.34
N THR A 289 -28.86 -2.57 2.12
CA THR A 289 -28.64 -1.51 1.11
C THR A 289 -29.77 -1.42 0.09
N GLN A 290 -30.53 -2.51 -0.06
CA GLN A 290 -31.69 -2.66 -0.94
C GLN A 290 -32.71 -3.63 -0.35
N GLY A 291 -33.95 -3.57 -0.82
CA GLY A 291 -35.04 -4.44 -0.38
C GLY A 291 -36.22 -3.65 0.18
N ALA A 292 -36.84 -4.13 1.25
CA ALA A 292 -37.94 -3.45 1.89
C ALA A 292 -37.51 -2.05 2.38
N THR A 293 -38.25 -1.02 1.99
CA THR A 293 -37.98 0.38 2.36
C THR A 293 -37.87 0.56 3.88
N SER A 294 -38.66 -0.20 4.65
CA SER A 294 -38.66 -0.20 6.12
C SER A 294 -37.42 -0.82 6.76
N LYS A 295 -36.62 -1.57 5.99
CA LYS A 295 -35.40 -2.26 6.47
C LYS A 295 -34.12 -1.59 6.01
N ARG A 296 -34.18 -0.72 5.00
CA ARG A 296 -33.01 -0.06 4.41
C ARG A 296 -32.25 0.75 5.48
N GLY A 297 -30.92 0.62 5.49
CA GLY A 297 -30.04 1.18 6.51
C GLY A 297 -30.01 0.41 7.84
N GLY A 298 -30.94 -0.53 8.05
CA GLY A 298 -30.99 -1.40 9.21
C GLY A 298 -29.90 -2.48 9.18
N THR A 299 -29.66 -3.09 10.34
CA THR A 299 -28.72 -4.21 10.48
C THR A 299 -29.25 -5.48 9.85
N CYS A 300 -28.36 -6.30 9.28
CA CYS A 300 -28.70 -7.61 8.74
C CYS A 300 -27.58 -8.63 8.99
N THR A 301 -27.88 -9.89 8.71
CA THR A 301 -26.90 -10.99 8.67
C THR A 301 -27.00 -11.77 7.37
N THR A 302 -28.17 -11.70 6.71
CA THR A 302 -28.41 -12.27 5.40
C THR A 302 -29.25 -11.32 4.56
N THR A 303 -29.27 -11.55 3.25
CA THR A 303 -30.13 -10.80 2.32
C THR A 303 -31.63 -10.92 2.66
N ALA A 304 -32.07 -12.04 3.25
CA ALA A 304 -33.47 -12.24 3.62
C ALA A 304 -33.95 -11.26 4.69
N ASP A 305 -33.06 -10.81 5.59
CA ASP A 305 -33.39 -9.83 6.64
C ASP A 305 -33.83 -8.48 6.05
N CYS A 306 -33.40 -8.20 4.81
CA CYS A 306 -33.70 -6.98 4.07
C CYS A 306 -34.94 -7.11 3.18
N ALA A 307 -35.47 -8.32 3.01
CA ALA A 307 -36.46 -8.58 1.97
C ALA A 307 -37.88 -8.14 2.33
N GLY A 308 -38.24 -8.07 3.61
CA GLY A 308 -39.64 -7.84 3.95
C GLY A 308 -39.93 -7.31 5.36
N PRO A 309 -41.22 -7.12 5.66
CA PRO A 309 -42.37 -7.41 4.78
C PRO A 309 -42.59 -6.34 3.68
N CYS A 310 -43.19 -6.76 2.56
CA CYS A 310 -43.72 -5.87 1.52
C CYS A 310 -45.16 -6.27 1.13
N THR A 311 -45.90 -5.35 0.52
CA THR A 311 -47.25 -5.57 -0.02
C THR A 311 -47.34 -5.25 -1.50
N THR A 312 -46.58 -4.26 -1.96
CA THR A 312 -46.50 -3.83 -3.36
C THR A 312 -45.05 -3.59 -3.76
N GLY A 313 -44.78 -3.48 -5.06
CA GLY A 313 -43.42 -3.14 -5.54
C GLY A 313 -42.90 -1.80 -5.01
N ALA A 314 -43.78 -0.86 -4.63
CA ALA A 314 -43.39 0.43 -4.06
C ALA A 314 -42.76 0.30 -2.64
N ASP A 315 -43.01 -0.82 -1.96
CA ASP A 315 -42.37 -1.12 -0.68
C ASP A 315 -40.92 -1.59 -0.86
N CYS A 316 -40.48 -1.82 -2.10
CA CYS A 316 -39.14 -2.29 -2.44
C CYS A 316 -38.31 -1.15 -3.06
N THR A 317 -37.20 -0.81 -2.41
CA THR A 317 -36.35 0.32 -2.79
C THR A 317 -34.86 -0.08 -2.82
N PRO A 318 -34.09 0.36 -3.83
CA PRO A 318 -34.51 1.06 -5.04
C PRO A 318 -35.01 0.06 -6.08
N GLY A 319 -36.25 0.25 -6.55
CA GLY A 319 -36.88 -0.73 -7.44
C GLY A 319 -37.06 -2.11 -6.78
N GLY A 320 -37.47 -3.09 -7.57
CA GLY A 320 -37.81 -4.42 -7.09
C GLY A 320 -39.30 -4.70 -7.12
N SER A 321 -39.64 -5.98 -7.10
CA SER A 321 -41.00 -6.47 -7.07
C SER A 321 -41.27 -7.12 -5.72
N CYS A 322 -42.46 -6.86 -5.18
CA CYS A 322 -42.92 -7.60 -4.03
C CYS A 322 -43.57 -8.90 -4.48
N ALA A 323 -43.03 -10.03 -4.04
CA ALA A 323 -43.59 -11.36 -4.29
C ALA A 323 -43.65 -12.13 -2.97
N ALA A 324 -44.84 -12.65 -2.63
CA ALA A 324 -45.07 -13.39 -1.39
C ALA A 324 -44.58 -12.66 -0.12
N GLY A 325 -44.75 -11.34 -0.06
CA GLY A 325 -44.33 -10.51 1.08
C GLY A 325 -42.84 -10.20 1.14
N SER A 326 -42.07 -10.54 0.11
CA SER A 326 -40.62 -10.31 0.02
C SER A 326 -40.21 -9.55 -1.25
N CYS A 327 -39.30 -8.60 -1.11
CA CYS A 327 -38.71 -7.81 -2.18
C CYS A 327 -37.63 -8.61 -2.90
N SER A 328 -37.73 -8.68 -4.23
CA SER A 328 -36.81 -9.44 -5.09
C SER A 328 -35.39 -8.85 -5.18
N ASN A 329 -35.22 -7.57 -4.85
CA ASN A 329 -33.95 -6.85 -4.89
C ASN A 329 -33.28 -6.73 -3.52
N ALA A 330 -33.73 -7.48 -2.51
CA ALA A 330 -33.14 -7.44 -1.18
C ALA A 330 -31.63 -7.63 -1.26
N ASN A 331 -30.88 -6.86 -0.48
CA ASN A 331 -29.43 -7.01 -0.41
C ASN A 331 -28.88 -6.57 0.95
N CYS A 332 -28.10 -7.45 1.57
CA CYS A 332 -27.35 -7.18 2.79
C CYS A 332 -25.87 -7.00 2.44
N ALA A 333 -25.33 -5.80 2.65
CA ALA A 333 -23.89 -5.55 2.53
C ALA A 333 -23.18 -6.11 3.76
N LEU A 334 -22.36 -7.14 3.56
CA LEU A 334 -21.65 -7.88 4.59
C LEU A 334 -20.27 -7.24 4.84
N LEU A 335 -20.21 -6.20 5.67
CA LEU A 335 -19.12 -5.22 5.64
C LEU A 335 -17.87 -5.59 6.44
N GLN A 336 -18.00 -6.47 7.43
CA GLN A 336 -16.95 -6.67 8.45
C GLN A 336 -16.44 -8.10 8.54
N CYS A 337 -17.19 -9.05 7.99
CA CYS A 337 -16.85 -10.46 8.08
C CYS A 337 -15.76 -10.88 7.11
N THR A 338 -15.20 -12.08 7.30
CA THR A 338 -14.09 -12.60 6.47
C THR A 338 -14.34 -14.03 5.96
N ALA A 339 -15.59 -14.50 6.00
CA ALA A 339 -16.03 -15.68 5.28
C ALA A 339 -16.27 -15.37 3.79
N SER A 340 -16.36 -16.42 2.98
CA SER A 340 -16.80 -16.31 1.58
C SER A 340 -18.09 -15.50 1.46
N GLY A 341 -18.12 -14.54 0.52
CA GLY A 341 -19.24 -13.65 0.25
C GLY A 341 -19.19 -12.30 1.00
N CYS A 342 -18.33 -12.15 2.01
CA CYS A 342 -18.14 -10.89 2.71
C CYS A 342 -17.46 -9.85 1.84
N LEU A 343 -17.77 -8.57 2.04
CA LEU A 343 -17.14 -7.45 1.33
C LEU A 343 -15.75 -7.17 1.93
N PHE A 344 -14.80 -6.74 1.10
CA PHE A 344 -13.47 -6.34 1.53
C PHE A 344 -13.26 -4.86 1.26
N GLY A 345 -13.54 -4.05 2.29
CA GLY A 345 -13.45 -2.60 2.23
C GLY A 345 -14.53 -1.92 1.37
N PRO A 346 -14.49 -0.59 1.27
CA PRO A 346 -15.34 0.21 0.39
C PRO A 346 -15.14 -0.09 -1.11
N PRO A 347 -16.10 0.30 -1.98
CA PRO A 347 -15.87 0.34 -3.42
C PRO A 347 -14.62 1.17 -3.76
N LEU A 348 -13.77 0.66 -4.65
CA LEU A 348 -12.51 1.28 -5.02
C LEU A 348 -12.65 2.02 -6.36
N PRO A 349 -12.55 3.36 -6.38
CA PRO A 349 -12.47 4.14 -7.60
C PRO A 349 -11.11 3.96 -8.29
N ILE A 350 -11.10 3.54 -9.56
CA ILE A 350 -9.93 3.58 -10.43
C ILE A 350 -10.24 4.55 -11.58
N PRO A 351 -10.03 5.86 -11.35
CA PRO A 351 -10.20 6.86 -12.40
C PRO A 351 -9.09 6.71 -13.44
N ASN A 352 -9.45 6.87 -14.72
CA ASN A 352 -8.50 6.89 -15.82
C ASN A 352 -8.71 8.15 -16.65
N THR A 353 -7.68 8.99 -16.67
CA THR A 353 -7.67 10.27 -17.37
C THR A 353 -7.46 10.06 -18.86
N SER A 354 -8.11 10.86 -19.69
CA SER A 354 -7.88 10.85 -21.13
C SER A 354 -8.00 12.26 -21.70
N HIS A 355 -7.09 12.58 -22.63
CA HIS A 355 -7.20 13.73 -23.52
C HIS A 355 -7.94 13.28 -24.78
N ASN A 356 -8.99 13.99 -25.20
CA ASN A 356 -9.79 13.72 -26.41
C ASN A 356 -10.44 12.33 -26.54
N GLY A 357 -10.22 11.42 -25.60
CA GLY A 357 -10.89 10.12 -25.49
C GLY A 357 -11.99 10.12 -24.43
N ARG A 358 -12.90 9.14 -24.50
CA ARG A 358 -13.78 8.85 -23.37
C ARG A 358 -12.91 8.28 -22.25
N ALA A 359 -12.81 9.01 -21.14
CA ALA A 359 -12.21 8.50 -19.92
C ALA A 359 -12.87 7.17 -19.50
N THR A 360 -12.11 6.07 -19.54
CA THR A 360 -12.61 4.73 -19.19
C THR A 360 -12.21 4.39 -17.77
N SER A 361 -13.03 4.82 -16.81
CA SER A 361 -12.77 4.63 -15.38
C SER A 361 -13.55 3.43 -14.85
N THR A 362 -13.03 2.78 -13.82
CA THR A 362 -13.67 1.60 -13.24
C THR A 362 -13.97 1.80 -11.77
N CYS A 363 -15.11 1.27 -11.32
CA CYS A 363 -15.39 1.06 -9.92
C CYS A 363 -15.18 -0.42 -9.60
N VAL A 364 -14.36 -0.73 -8.61
CA VAL A 364 -14.03 -2.09 -8.22
C VAL A 364 -14.69 -2.42 -6.90
N VAL A 365 -15.51 -3.47 -6.87
CA VAL A 365 -16.12 -4.00 -5.64
C VAL A 365 -15.44 -5.32 -5.29
N ASN A 366 -14.75 -5.34 -4.16
CA ASN A 366 -14.08 -6.54 -3.66
C ASN A 366 -14.98 -7.29 -2.69
N SER A 367 -15.14 -8.59 -2.94
CA SER A 367 -15.72 -9.53 -1.97
C SER A 367 -14.86 -10.77 -1.87
N LEU A 368 -14.97 -11.51 -0.77
CA LEU A 368 -14.23 -12.74 -0.57
C LEU A 368 -14.85 -13.85 -1.42
N SER A 369 -14.03 -14.49 -2.27
CA SER A 369 -14.41 -15.67 -3.04
C SER A 369 -14.24 -16.98 -2.26
N GLY A 370 -13.62 -16.91 -1.09
CA GLY A 370 -13.35 -18.02 -0.19
C GLY A 370 -13.03 -17.48 1.21
N ASP A 371 -12.88 -18.37 2.17
CA ASP A 371 -12.63 -17.97 3.55
C ASP A 371 -11.22 -17.41 3.74
N ALA A 372 -11.12 -16.29 4.48
CA ALA A 372 -9.83 -15.75 4.87
C ALA A 372 -9.16 -16.68 5.89
N SER A 373 -7.85 -16.84 5.76
CA SER A 373 -7.06 -17.65 6.70
C SER A 373 -5.63 -17.17 6.76
N GLY A 374 -4.97 -17.33 7.90
CA GLY A 374 -3.58 -16.91 8.06
C GLY A 374 -3.09 -17.10 9.47
N THR A 375 -1.98 -16.44 9.78
CA THR A 375 -1.37 -16.48 11.11
C THR A 375 -1.01 -15.09 11.60
N GLY A 376 -0.87 -14.94 12.90
CA GLY A 376 -0.31 -13.76 13.53
C GLY A 376 0.40 -14.10 14.82
N ASP A 377 1.02 -13.10 15.43
CA ASP A 377 1.62 -13.22 16.76
C ASP A 377 1.18 -12.01 17.59
N CYS A 378 0.55 -12.24 18.74
CA CYS A 378 0.03 -11.16 19.58
C CYS A 378 1.11 -10.47 20.43
N VAL A 379 2.29 -11.05 20.59
CA VAL A 379 3.40 -10.45 21.35
C VAL A 379 4.23 -9.56 20.43
N VAL A 380 4.43 -9.95 19.18
CA VAL A 380 5.09 -9.13 18.16
C VAL A 380 4.11 -8.16 17.49
N GLY A 381 2.83 -8.53 17.42
CA GLY A 381 1.82 -7.82 16.65
C GLY A 381 1.91 -8.05 15.15
N SER A 382 2.58 -9.13 14.72
CA SER A 382 2.73 -9.46 13.31
C SER A 382 1.54 -10.24 12.77
N THR A 383 1.24 -10.03 11.50
CA THR A 383 0.37 -10.84 10.66
C THR A 383 1.22 -11.45 9.55
N SER A 384 1.03 -12.73 9.26
CA SER A 384 1.79 -13.44 8.24
C SER A 384 0.91 -14.39 7.45
N ASN A 385 1.11 -14.41 6.13
CA ASN A 385 0.36 -15.24 5.18
C ASN A 385 -1.16 -15.14 5.36
N LEU A 386 -1.70 -13.95 5.62
CA LEU A 386 -3.15 -13.75 5.66
C LEU A 386 -3.70 -13.78 4.23
N ASN A 387 -4.12 -14.96 3.81
CA ASN A 387 -4.76 -15.20 2.54
C ASN A 387 -6.18 -14.63 2.56
N VAL A 388 -6.42 -13.66 1.69
CA VAL A 388 -7.72 -13.04 1.44
C VAL A 388 -8.04 -13.27 -0.04
N PRO A 389 -8.74 -14.35 -0.38
CA PRO A 389 -9.09 -14.64 -1.76
C PRO A 389 -10.23 -13.72 -2.19
N LEU A 390 -9.96 -12.77 -3.08
CA LEU A 390 -10.94 -11.79 -3.53
C LEU A 390 -11.52 -12.14 -4.90
N LYS A 391 -12.81 -11.85 -5.03
CA LYS A 391 -13.55 -11.62 -6.25
C LYS A 391 -13.67 -10.11 -6.44
N SER A 392 -12.85 -9.56 -7.34
CA SER A 392 -12.86 -8.13 -7.67
C SER A 392 -13.80 -7.89 -8.84
N THR A 393 -15.02 -7.45 -8.56
CA THR A 393 -16.03 -7.15 -9.59
C THR A 393 -15.78 -5.77 -10.17
N ILE A 394 -15.67 -5.69 -11.50
CA ILE A 394 -15.28 -4.47 -12.20
C ILE A 394 -16.51 -3.89 -12.91
N PHE A 395 -16.82 -2.66 -12.57
CA PHE A 395 -17.83 -1.86 -13.24
C PHE A 395 -17.12 -0.81 -14.09
N LEU A 396 -17.13 -1.01 -15.41
CA LEU A 396 -16.61 -0.03 -16.35
C LEU A 396 -17.71 0.99 -16.64
N ASN A 397 -17.43 2.24 -16.29
CA ASN A 397 -18.31 3.34 -16.59
C ASN A 397 -17.72 4.09 -17.79
N GLY A 398 -18.55 4.35 -18.80
CA GLY A 398 -18.12 4.98 -20.07
C GLY A 398 -17.79 6.48 -19.95
N GLY A 399 -17.32 6.91 -18.79
CA GLY A 399 -17.09 8.29 -18.37
C GLY A 399 -17.30 8.48 -16.86
N ASP A 400 -17.45 9.74 -16.48
CA ASP A 400 -17.83 10.16 -15.14
C ASP A 400 -19.32 9.84 -14.86
N LEU A 401 -19.60 9.19 -13.73
CA LEU A 401 -20.98 9.00 -13.27
C LEU A 401 -21.65 10.30 -12.84
N MET A 402 -20.86 11.33 -12.54
CA MET A 402 -21.28 12.56 -11.89
C MET A 402 -20.72 13.79 -12.62
N ALA A 403 -20.95 13.86 -13.93
CA ALA A 403 -20.39 14.89 -14.83
C ALA A 403 -20.67 16.34 -14.41
N MET A 404 -21.78 16.59 -13.71
CA MET A 404 -22.11 17.87 -13.09
C MET A 404 -22.73 17.63 -11.71
N ARG A 405 -22.20 18.27 -10.66
CA ARG A 405 -22.73 18.16 -9.29
C ARG A 405 -23.01 19.52 -8.65
N CYS A 406 -23.96 19.56 -7.73
CA CYS A 406 -24.15 20.74 -6.89
C CYS A 406 -22.98 20.89 -5.92
N SER A 407 -22.45 22.10 -5.80
CA SER A 407 -21.47 22.48 -4.78
C SER A 407 -22.14 23.45 -3.81
N GLY A 408 -22.23 23.05 -2.55
CA GLY A 408 -22.92 23.78 -1.48
C GLY A 408 -24.44 23.66 -1.52
N GLY A 409 -25.10 24.31 -0.55
CA GLY A 409 -26.56 24.29 -0.42
C GLY A 409 -27.10 22.98 0.19
N ALA A 410 -28.43 22.82 0.13
CA ALA A 410 -29.11 21.67 0.74
C ALA A 410 -28.95 20.36 -0.06
N ASN A 411 -28.55 20.47 -1.33
CA ASN A 411 -28.40 19.37 -2.27
C ASN A 411 -26.93 19.15 -2.67
N ASP A 412 -25.98 19.46 -1.77
CA ASP A 412 -24.54 19.31 -2.03
C ASP A 412 -24.18 17.90 -2.56
N GLY A 413 -23.42 17.89 -3.65
CA GLY A 413 -23.02 16.74 -4.45
C GLY A 413 -24.10 16.15 -5.37
N ALA A 414 -25.36 16.58 -5.32
CA ALA A 414 -26.42 15.99 -6.16
C ALA A 414 -26.17 16.26 -7.65
N ASN A 415 -26.60 15.33 -8.51
CA ASN A 415 -26.49 15.53 -9.96
C ASN A 415 -27.31 16.76 -10.40
N CYS A 416 -26.68 17.65 -11.16
CA CYS A 416 -27.31 18.84 -11.72
C CYS A 416 -27.22 18.92 -13.26
N THR A 417 -26.85 17.81 -13.90
CA THR A 417 -26.71 17.70 -15.36
C THR A 417 -28.07 17.82 -16.03
N GLY A 418 -28.20 18.73 -16.99
CA GLY A 418 -29.39 18.92 -17.79
C GLY A 418 -29.52 17.96 -18.97
N GLY A 419 -30.62 18.09 -19.72
CA GLY A 419 -30.74 17.45 -21.03
C GLY A 419 -29.71 18.05 -21.98
N GLY A 420 -28.75 17.24 -22.43
CA GLY A 420 -27.68 17.68 -23.35
C GLY A 420 -26.27 17.27 -22.93
N GLY A 421 -26.06 16.82 -21.69
CA GLY A 421 -24.76 16.33 -21.21
C GLY A 421 -23.95 17.39 -20.44
N CYS A 422 -22.62 17.23 -20.41
CA CYS A 422 -21.72 18.16 -19.72
C CYS A 422 -21.98 19.61 -20.13
N GLY A 423 -21.96 20.53 -19.15
CA GLY A 423 -22.16 21.96 -19.36
C GLY A 423 -23.62 22.42 -19.44
N THR A 424 -24.59 21.50 -19.54
CA THR A 424 -26.00 21.84 -19.39
C THR A 424 -26.43 21.68 -17.92
N VAL A 425 -27.10 22.69 -17.39
CA VAL A 425 -27.68 22.66 -16.04
C VAL A 425 -29.13 22.23 -16.16
N ALA A 426 -29.58 21.31 -15.32
CA ALA A 426 -30.98 20.91 -15.25
C ALA A 426 -31.87 22.13 -14.93
N SER A 427 -33.06 22.20 -15.54
CA SER A 427 -34.02 23.29 -15.31
C SER A 427 -35.32 22.73 -14.71
N PRO A 428 -35.77 23.25 -13.55
CA PRO A 428 -35.13 24.29 -12.72
C PRO A 428 -33.81 23.80 -12.09
N ASP A 429 -32.90 24.73 -11.79
CA ASP A 429 -31.59 24.39 -11.17
C ASP A 429 -31.82 23.64 -9.85
N PRO A 430 -31.35 22.38 -9.74
CA PRO A 430 -31.57 21.58 -8.55
C PRO A 430 -30.68 22.01 -7.37
N CYS A 431 -29.70 22.89 -7.57
CA CYS A 431 -28.73 23.30 -6.55
C CYS A 431 -29.26 24.43 -5.66
N THR A 432 -30.32 24.17 -4.90
CA THR A 432 -30.92 25.14 -3.97
C THR A 432 -29.91 25.62 -2.92
N GLY A 433 -29.49 26.88 -3.02
CA GLY A 433 -28.49 27.50 -2.14
C GLY A 433 -27.05 27.11 -2.44
N GLY A 434 -26.79 26.50 -3.59
CA GLY A 434 -25.47 26.10 -4.08
C GLY A 434 -25.23 26.52 -5.53
N THR A 435 -24.26 25.89 -6.19
CA THR A 435 -23.96 26.13 -7.62
C THR A 435 -23.71 24.80 -8.32
N CYS A 436 -24.27 24.61 -9.51
CA CYS A 436 -23.96 23.46 -10.36
C CYS A 436 -22.52 23.60 -10.91
N VAL A 437 -21.62 22.69 -10.54
CA VAL A 437 -20.22 22.65 -10.99
C VAL A 437 -20.01 21.52 -12.00
N ASN A 438 -19.10 21.75 -12.94
CA ASN A 438 -18.68 20.79 -13.95
C ASN A 438 -17.49 19.95 -13.44
N ASP A 439 -17.62 18.63 -13.48
CA ASP A 439 -16.58 17.65 -13.09
C ASP A 439 -16.04 16.85 -14.28
N THR A 440 -16.38 17.26 -15.50
CA THR A 440 -15.87 16.64 -16.73
C THR A 440 -14.44 17.07 -17.04
N GLY A 441 -14.10 18.36 -16.89
CA GLY A 441 -12.75 18.83 -17.22
C GLY A 441 -12.43 20.29 -16.91
N ARG A 442 -11.15 20.64 -17.02
CA ARG A 442 -10.61 22.00 -16.96
C ARG A 442 -9.72 22.29 -18.17
N CYS A 443 -9.73 23.53 -18.64
CA CYS A 443 -8.82 23.94 -19.69
C CYS A 443 -7.36 23.92 -19.20
N ALA A 444 -6.45 23.43 -20.03
CA ALA A 444 -5.03 23.36 -19.73
C ALA A 444 -4.41 24.77 -19.62
N SER A 445 -3.21 24.86 -19.05
CA SER A 445 -2.46 26.12 -19.03
C SER A 445 -1.94 26.46 -20.43
N GLY A 446 -2.14 27.69 -20.91
CA GLY A 446 -1.60 28.14 -22.19
C GLY A 446 -2.37 29.33 -22.76
N GLY A 447 -1.75 30.12 -23.64
CA GLY A 447 -2.45 31.19 -24.38
C GLY A 447 -3.09 32.31 -23.54
N GLY A 448 -2.84 32.37 -22.24
CA GLY A 448 -3.53 33.28 -21.31
C GLY A 448 -4.84 32.74 -20.73
N GLU A 449 -5.09 31.43 -20.86
CA GLU A 449 -6.24 30.74 -20.27
C GLU A 449 -6.36 31.04 -18.77
N VAL A 450 -7.59 31.23 -18.29
CA VAL A 450 -7.87 31.45 -16.88
C VAL A 450 -7.88 30.10 -16.15
N ALA A 451 -7.31 30.05 -14.95
CA ALA A 451 -7.34 28.84 -14.13
C ALA A 451 -8.79 28.49 -13.74
N ASP A 452 -9.08 27.20 -13.53
CA ASP A 452 -10.41 26.66 -13.24
C ASP A 452 -11.47 26.88 -14.34
N THR A 453 -11.11 27.32 -15.56
CA THR A 453 -12.05 27.38 -16.70
C THR A 453 -12.62 25.98 -16.98
N PRO A 454 -13.94 25.76 -16.78
CA PRO A 454 -14.56 24.46 -17.04
C PRO A 454 -14.68 24.21 -18.54
N CYS A 455 -14.55 22.95 -18.94
CA CYS A 455 -14.68 22.54 -20.32
C CYS A 455 -15.34 21.16 -20.42
N CYS A 456 -15.94 20.88 -21.57
CA CYS A 456 -16.48 19.58 -21.95
C CYS A 456 -15.79 19.03 -23.21
N SER A 457 -15.13 19.90 -23.97
CA SER A 457 -14.34 19.60 -25.16
C SER A 457 -13.25 20.64 -25.36
N ASP A 458 -12.25 20.33 -26.19
CA ASP A 458 -11.20 21.27 -26.58
C ASP A 458 -11.73 22.60 -27.13
N GLY A 459 -12.91 22.58 -27.77
CA GLY A 459 -13.56 23.77 -28.31
C GLY A 459 -13.99 24.80 -27.25
N ASP A 460 -14.14 24.38 -26.00
CA ASP A 460 -14.48 25.28 -24.87
C ASP A 460 -13.25 26.07 -24.40
N CYS A 461 -12.05 25.61 -24.76
CA CYS A 461 -10.77 26.14 -24.32
C CYS A 461 -10.16 27.06 -25.38
N ALA A 462 -10.77 28.23 -25.58
CA ALA A 462 -10.45 29.13 -26.68
C ALA A 462 -8.98 29.61 -26.72
N LEU A 463 -8.27 29.61 -25.59
CA LEU A 463 -6.89 30.10 -25.50
C LEU A 463 -5.86 28.97 -25.41
N SER A 464 -6.14 27.95 -24.60
CA SER A 464 -5.25 26.80 -24.40
C SER A 464 -5.43 25.68 -25.44
N GLY A 465 -6.63 25.58 -26.04
CA GLY A 465 -6.98 24.57 -27.04
C GLY A 465 -7.25 23.16 -26.50
N ASN A 466 -7.08 22.95 -25.19
CA ASN A 466 -7.04 21.61 -24.58
C ASN A 466 -7.97 21.54 -23.38
N CYS A 467 -8.94 20.63 -23.42
CA CYS A 467 -9.78 20.28 -22.30
C CYS A 467 -9.33 18.96 -21.67
N GLU A 468 -8.91 18.99 -20.41
CA GLU A 468 -8.40 17.81 -19.72
C GLU A 468 -9.35 17.35 -18.61
N SER A 469 -9.43 16.03 -18.41
CA SER A 469 -10.38 15.37 -17.49
C SER A 469 -9.98 15.41 -16.01
N SER A 470 -8.97 16.22 -15.69
CA SER A 470 -8.39 16.37 -14.35
C SER A 470 -7.92 17.80 -14.18
N LYS A 471 -7.56 18.18 -12.95
CA LYS A 471 -6.91 19.46 -12.68
C LYS A 471 -5.74 19.34 -11.72
N CYS A 472 -4.78 20.25 -11.85
CA CYS A 472 -3.67 20.33 -10.90
C CYS A 472 -4.17 20.85 -9.54
N GLU A 473 -3.89 20.13 -8.46
CA GLU A 473 -4.28 20.57 -7.11
C GLU A 473 -3.39 21.70 -6.57
N SER A 474 -2.16 21.77 -7.08
CA SER A 474 -1.13 22.69 -6.61
C SER A 474 -0.05 22.90 -7.68
N GLY A 475 0.97 23.69 -7.37
CA GLY A 475 2.08 23.98 -8.27
C GLY A 475 1.82 25.18 -9.19
N SER A 476 2.72 25.40 -10.15
CA SER A 476 2.62 26.54 -11.08
C SER A 476 1.40 26.48 -11.99
N ASN A 477 0.87 25.27 -12.22
CA ASN A 477 -0.33 25.04 -13.02
C ASN A 477 -1.56 24.76 -12.15
N ALA A 478 -1.58 25.16 -10.87
CA ALA A 478 -2.72 24.93 -9.98
C ALA A 478 -4.04 25.36 -10.64
N ASN A 479 -5.05 24.49 -10.54
CA ASN A 479 -6.39 24.62 -11.11
C ASN A 479 -6.51 24.59 -12.65
N PHE A 480 -5.42 24.38 -13.40
CA PHE A 480 -5.50 24.09 -14.82
C PHE A 480 -5.70 22.59 -15.09
N GLY A 481 -6.23 22.30 -16.28
CA GLY A 481 -6.39 20.95 -16.82
C GLY A 481 -5.08 20.16 -16.85
N CYS A 482 -5.15 18.87 -16.51
CA CYS A 482 -4.02 17.94 -16.60
C CYS A 482 -4.47 16.51 -16.94
N ILE A 483 -3.55 15.66 -17.36
CA ILE A 483 -3.75 14.21 -17.51
C ILE A 483 -2.82 13.46 -16.57
N THR A 484 -1.61 13.97 -16.37
CA THR A 484 -0.62 13.38 -15.48
C THR A 484 -0.06 14.44 -14.55
N SER A 485 0.55 14.03 -13.43
CA SER A 485 1.23 14.97 -12.53
C SER A 485 2.41 15.70 -13.19
N ALA A 486 2.91 15.23 -14.35
CA ALA A 486 3.92 15.95 -15.12
C ALA A 486 3.38 17.28 -15.69
N ASP A 487 2.07 17.36 -15.92
CA ASP A 487 1.38 18.59 -16.36
C ASP A 487 1.22 19.59 -15.20
N CYS A 488 1.55 19.18 -13.97
CA CYS A 488 1.46 19.96 -12.75
C CYS A 488 2.83 20.20 -12.13
N PRO A 489 3.68 21.09 -12.68
CA PRO A 489 5.01 21.34 -12.13
C PRO A 489 4.95 21.78 -10.65
N GLY A 490 5.55 20.96 -9.77
CA GLY A 490 5.53 21.18 -8.33
C GLY A 490 4.20 20.83 -7.65
N GLY A 491 3.32 20.07 -8.30
CA GLY A 491 2.04 19.63 -7.78
C GLY A 491 1.61 18.25 -8.30
N THR A 492 0.36 17.91 -8.05
CA THR A 492 -0.26 16.63 -8.42
C THR A 492 -1.46 16.87 -9.33
N CYS A 493 -1.60 16.01 -10.32
CA CYS A 493 -2.80 15.99 -11.15
C CYS A 493 -3.87 15.17 -10.46
N LYS A 494 -5.07 15.76 -10.31
CA LYS A 494 -6.21 15.12 -9.66
C LYS A 494 -7.36 15.02 -10.63
N THR A 495 -7.79 13.79 -10.86
CA THR A 495 -8.93 13.51 -11.72
C THR A 495 -10.21 14.12 -11.18
N LEU A 496 -11.10 14.50 -12.09
CA LEU A 496 -12.45 14.94 -11.76
C LEU A 496 -13.48 13.82 -11.96
N ILE A 497 -13.04 12.68 -12.51
CA ILE A 497 -13.91 11.57 -12.90
C ILE A 497 -14.28 10.76 -11.66
N GLN A 498 -15.59 10.63 -11.41
CA GLN A 498 -16.12 9.78 -10.36
C GLN A 498 -16.63 8.44 -10.91
N PRO A 499 -15.85 7.34 -10.83
CA PRO A 499 -16.30 6.04 -11.31
C PRO A 499 -17.19 5.30 -10.29
N CYS A 500 -17.02 5.52 -8.99
CA CYS A 500 -17.88 4.90 -7.98
C CYS A 500 -18.93 5.91 -7.48
N PRO A 501 -20.21 5.56 -7.31
CA PRO A 501 -21.14 6.44 -6.63
C PRO A 501 -20.65 6.78 -5.21
N ILE A 502 -20.69 8.06 -4.87
CA ILE A 502 -20.30 8.54 -3.53
C ILE A 502 -21.51 8.67 -2.62
N CYS A 503 -21.23 8.57 -1.33
CA CYS A 503 -22.10 8.95 -0.23
C CYS A 503 -21.64 10.30 0.31
N GLY A 504 -22.05 11.39 -0.32
CA GLY A 504 -21.52 12.72 -0.03
C GLY A 504 -21.81 13.24 1.39
N THR A 505 -21.45 14.49 1.62
CA THR A 505 -21.59 15.21 2.90
C THR A 505 -23.04 15.25 3.44
N THR A 506 -24.03 15.11 2.55
CA THR A 506 -25.46 15.06 2.88
C THR A 506 -25.94 13.69 3.37
N ASN A 507 -25.06 12.68 3.46
CA ASN A 507 -25.38 11.27 3.75
C ASN A 507 -26.44 10.70 2.80
N LYS A 508 -26.37 11.11 1.53
CA LYS A 508 -27.18 10.59 0.44
C LYS A 508 -26.28 10.14 -0.70
N CYS A 509 -26.71 9.12 -1.41
CA CYS A 509 -26.00 8.72 -2.63
C CYS A 509 -26.17 9.81 -3.67
N ASN A 510 -25.09 10.16 -4.34
CA ASN A 510 -25.08 11.23 -5.33
C ASN A 510 -25.21 10.74 -6.78
N ALA A 511 -25.26 9.42 -6.97
CA ALA A 511 -25.43 8.76 -8.27
C ALA A 511 -25.90 7.31 -8.12
N GLY A 512 -26.16 6.68 -9.27
CA GLY A 512 -26.51 5.27 -9.37
C GLY A 512 -27.97 5.00 -9.03
N ILE A 513 -28.31 3.72 -8.86
CA ILE A 513 -29.70 3.29 -8.60
C ILE A 513 -30.23 3.79 -7.24
N ASN A 514 -29.34 4.16 -6.32
CA ASN A 514 -29.68 4.70 -5.01
C ASN A 514 -29.61 6.24 -4.94
N ASP A 515 -29.49 6.95 -6.06
CA ASP A 515 -29.38 8.41 -6.09
C ASP A 515 -30.47 9.11 -5.24
N GLY A 516 -30.06 10.05 -4.40
CA GLY A 516 -30.89 10.78 -3.45
C GLY A 516 -31.33 9.99 -2.20
N LEU A 517 -31.06 8.68 -2.13
CA LEU A 517 -31.39 7.84 -0.97
C LEU A 517 -30.29 7.89 0.09
N ALA A 518 -30.67 7.69 1.35
CA ALA A 518 -29.75 7.73 2.48
C ALA A 518 -28.60 6.71 2.34
N CYS A 519 -27.42 7.06 2.82
CA CYS A 519 -26.26 6.19 2.86
C CYS A 519 -25.39 6.53 4.07
N THR A 520 -24.44 5.66 4.39
CA THR A 520 -23.33 6.00 5.29
C THR A 520 -22.01 5.88 4.53
N PRO A 521 -21.14 6.91 4.62
CA PRO A 521 -19.77 6.85 4.11
C PRO A 521 -19.06 5.59 4.60
N ALA A 522 -18.44 4.84 3.69
CA ALA A 522 -17.67 3.65 4.05
C ALA A 522 -16.17 3.93 4.21
N ASP A 523 -15.73 5.12 3.79
CA ASP A 523 -14.39 5.69 3.87
C ASP A 523 -14.48 7.19 4.22
N SER A 524 -13.33 7.81 4.44
CA SER A 524 -13.16 9.24 4.63
C SER A 524 -13.16 9.97 3.28
N ALA A 525 -13.45 11.27 3.27
CA ALA A 525 -13.30 12.10 2.07
C ALA A 525 -11.81 12.30 1.73
N ILE A 526 -11.24 11.37 0.96
CA ILE A 526 -9.79 11.30 0.71
C ILE A 526 -9.29 12.25 -0.40
N ASP A 527 -10.18 12.82 -1.21
CA ASP A 527 -9.89 13.80 -2.28
C ASP A 527 -11.08 13.97 -3.24
N GLY A 528 -12.33 13.97 -2.78
CA GLY A 528 -13.49 14.23 -3.64
C GLY A 528 -13.94 13.07 -4.54
N ASP A 529 -13.06 12.07 -4.77
CA ASP A 529 -13.43 10.74 -5.31
C ASP A 529 -14.15 9.85 -4.28
N TYR A 530 -14.27 10.40 -3.07
CA TYR A 530 -14.65 9.77 -1.81
C TYR A 530 -15.56 10.73 -1.01
N PRO A 531 -16.43 10.23 -0.14
CA PRO A 531 -16.45 8.86 0.32
C PRO A 531 -17.38 7.94 -0.47
N THR A 532 -16.90 6.76 -0.84
CA THR A 532 -17.69 5.72 -1.49
C THR A 532 -18.51 4.93 -0.46
N SER A 533 -19.51 4.18 -0.93
CA SER A 533 -20.29 3.33 -0.04
C SER A 533 -20.96 2.17 -0.77
N HIS A 534 -21.08 1.02 -0.10
CA HIS A 534 -21.93 -0.08 -0.57
C HIS A 534 -23.43 0.24 -0.48
N ASP A 535 -23.81 1.28 0.27
CA ASP A 535 -25.15 1.87 0.21
C ASP A 535 -25.42 2.54 -1.15
N CYS A 536 -24.38 2.83 -1.94
CA CYS A 536 -24.45 3.47 -3.25
C CYS A 536 -23.84 2.55 -4.32
N PRO A 537 -24.54 1.47 -4.72
CA PRO A 537 -23.95 0.45 -5.58
C PRO A 537 -23.68 0.98 -6.99
N ALA A 538 -22.57 0.52 -7.58
CA ALA A 538 -22.20 0.83 -8.95
C ALA A 538 -23.30 0.38 -9.96
N PRO A 539 -23.47 1.08 -11.09
CA PRO A 539 -24.48 0.73 -12.08
C PRO A 539 -24.25 -0.67 -12.68
N ALA A 540 -25.25 -1.56 -12.57
CA ALA A 540 -25.15 -2.93 -13.06
C ALA A 540 -24.87 -3.05 -14.57
N ALA A 541 -25.27 -2.04 -15.36
CA ALA A 541 -25.01 -1.99 -16.80
C ALA A 541 -23.51 -1.93 -17.15
N GLY A 542 -22.67 -1.42 -16.25
CA GLY A 542 -21.21 -1.36 -16.43
C GLY A 542 -20.47 -2.64 -16.05
N ASN A 543 -21.16 -3.68 -15.57
CA ASN A 543 -20.51 -4.88 -15.04
C ASN A 543 -19.80 -5.70 -16.13
N LEU A 544 -18.47 -5.76 -16.04
CA LEU A 544 -17.60 -6.53 -16.94
C LEU A 544 -17.39 -7.97 -16.49
N GLY A 545 -17.70 -8.29 -15.24
CA GLY A 545 -17.39 -9.55 -14.59
C GLY A 545 -16.49 -9.34 -13.36
N SER A 546 -15.90 -10.43 -12.87
CA SER A 546 -15.07 -10.39 -11.68
C SER A 546 -13.73 -11.09 -11.88
N LEU A 547 -12.66 -10.44 -11.45
CA LEU A 547 -11.32 -11.01 -11.45
C LEU A 547 -11.06 -11.78 -10.15
N PRO A 548 -10.49 -13.00 -10.21
CA PRO A 548 -9.97 -13.68 -9.04
C PRO A 548 -8.60 -13.07 -8.67
N ILE A 549 -8.58 -12.19 -7.68
CA ILE A 549 -7.36 -11.55 -7.18
C ILE A 549 -7.22 -11.96 -5.72
N SER A 550 -6.12 -12.61 -5.35
CA SER A 550 -5.89 -12.97 -3.94
C SER A 550 -4.83 -12.09 -3.35
N PHE A 551 -5.13 -11.48 -2.20
CA PHE A 551 -4.11 -10.86 -1.38
C PHE A 551 -3.55 -11.90 -0.42
N VAL A 552 -2.22 -11.92 -0.29
CA VAL A 552 -1.54 -12.64 0.78
C VAL A 552 -0.87 -11.57 1.63
N LEU A 553 -1.62 -11.09 2.61
CA LEU A 553 -1.25 -9.95 3.43
C LEU A 553 -0.20 -10.35 4.47
N ASP A 554 0.88 -9.58 4.53
CA ASP A 554 1.95 -9.73 5.50
C ASP A 554 2.30 -8.39 6.15
N SER A 555 2.69 -8.42 7.42
CA SER A 555 3.18 -7.25 8.15
C SER A 555 4.70 -7.09 8.09
N GLY A 556 5.40 -8.04 7.49
CA GLY A 556 6.84 -8.00 7.21
C GLY A 556 7.16 -7.56 5.78
N THR A 557 8.40 -7.77 5.38
CA THR A 557 8.87 -7.52 4.01
C THR A 557 8.57 -8.71 3.12
N ILE A 558 7.95 -8.45 1.96
CA ILE A 558 7.70 -9.44 0.92
C ILE A 558 8.32 -8.98 -0.39
N THR A 559 8.72 -9.94 -1.21
CA THR A 559 9.36 -9.67 -2.49
C THR A 559 8.81 -10.57 -3.58
N LYS A 560 8.72 -10.05 -4.81
CA LYS A 560 8.43 -10.84 -6.00
C LYS A 560 9.46 -10.48 -7.07
N THR A 561 10.17 -11.47 -7.57
CA THR A 561 11.14 -11.29 -8.65
C THR A 561 10.56 -11.85 -9.94
N ALA A 562 10.72 -11.08 -11.01
CA ALA A 562 10.29 -11.47 -12.34
C ALA A 562 11.14 -12.62 -12.90
N ILE A 563 10.56 -13.36 -13.84
CA ILE A 563 11.25 -14.40 -14.60
C ILE A 563 11.54 -13.92 -16.03
N ASP A 564 12.56 -14.52 -16.62
CA ASP A 564 12.85 -14.41 -18.06
C ASP A 564 12.56 -15.73 -18.74
N ASN A 565 11.63 -15.72 -19.70
CA ASN A 565 11.34 -16.93 -20.44
C ASN A 565 12.44 -17.20 -21.48
N PRO A 566 13.02 -18.41 -21.51
CA PRO A 566 14.09 -18.72 -22.42
C PRO A 566 13.55 -18.90 -23.85
N GLY A 567 14.26 -18.32 -24.83
CA GLY A 567 13.95 -18.49 -26.25
C GLY A 567 13.86 -17.17 -27.01
N THR A 568 14.00 -17.25 -28.33
CA THR A 568 13.95 -16.06 -29.19
C THR A 568 12.54 -15.48 -29.26
N GLY A 569 12.41 -14.20 -28.92
CA GLY A 569 11.12 -13.49 -28.92
C GLY A 569 10.21 -13.86 -27.74
N GLU A 570 10.74 -14.56 -26.73
CA GLU A 570 10.05 -14.74 -25.45
C GLU A 570 10.22 -13.49 -24.58
N GLN A 571 9.30 -13.31 -23.63
CA GLN A 571 9.25 -12.12 -22.79
C GLN A 571 10.17 -12.26 -21.57
N SER A 572 10.93 -11.22 -21.28
CA SER A 572 11.67 -11.01 -20.03
C SER A 572 10.83 -10.23 -19.02
N ASN A 573 11.29 -10.13 -17.77
CA ASN A 573 10.66 -9.28 -16.74
C ASN A 573 9.18 -9.61 -16.52
N VAL A 574 8.84 -10.90 -16.53
CA VAL A 574 7.47 -11.39 -16.30
C VAL A 574 7.26 -11.65 -14.81
N PHE A 575 6.44 -10.82 -14.15
CA PHE A 575 6.00 -11.04 -12.78
C PHE A 575 4.76 -11.95 -12.73
N CYS A 576 3.85 -11.79 -13.68
CA CYS A 576 2.54 -12.45 -13.67
C CYS A 576 2.26 -13.13 -15.00
N GLY A 577 2.82 -14.33 -15.17
CA GLY A 577 2.71 -15.10 -16.39
C GLY A 577 1.31 -15.68 -16.61
N PHE A 578 0.80 -15.50 -17.83
CA PHE A 578 -0.35 -16.19 -18.40
C PHE A 578 -0.02 -16.69 -19.81
N CYS A 579 -0.66 -17.77 -20.25
CA CYS A 579 -0.42 -18.33 -21.57
C CYS A 579 -0.85 -17.35 -22.67
N LYS A 580 0.14 -16.97 -23.49
CA LYS A 580 0.17 -15.81 -24.38
C LYS A 580 0.48 -16.24 -25.81
N ASN A 581 -0.20 -15.61 -26.75
CA ASN A 581 0.23 -15.55 -28.13
C ASN A 581 1.17 -14.35 -28.26
N LYS A 582 2.48 -14.60 -28.31
CA LYS A 582 3.49 -13.53 -28.32
C LYS A 582 3.39 -12.60 -29.53
N THR A 583 2.93 -13.11 -30.67
CA THR A 583 2.79 -12.32 -31.92
C THR A 583 1.61 -11.36 -31.87
N LEU A 584 0.47 -11.82 -31.33
CA LEU A 584 -0.77 -11.05 -31.30
C LEU A 584 -0.94 -10.25 -29.99
N ASN A 585 -0.09 -10.50 -28.99
CA ASN A 585 -0.23 -9.98 -27.63
C ASN A 585 -1.62 -10.27 -27.00
N THR A 586 -2.14 -11.47 -27.27
CA THR A 586 -3.43 -11.96 -26.74
C THR A 586 -3.21 -13.16 -25.81
N PHE A 587 -4.20 -13.47 -24.99
CA PHE A 587 -4.10 -14.50 -23.95
C PHE A 587 -5.18 -15.56 -24.09
N GLY A 588 -4.81 -16.80 -23.80
CA GLY A 588 -5.74 -17.91 -23.81
C GLY A 588 -6.65 -17.88 -22.59
N GLN A 589 -7.87 -18.41 -22.73
CA GLN A 589 -8.77 -18.68 -21.62
C GLN A 589 -9.39 -20.06 -21.74
N ARG A 590 -9.50 -20.75 -20.61
CA ARG A 590 -10.03 -22.11 -20.50
C ARG A 590 -10.86 -22.26 -19.23
N CYS A 591 -11.68 -23.28 -19.20
CA CYS A 591 -12.46 -23.64 -18.02
C CYS A 591 -11.51 -23.85 -16.82
N ASN A 592 -11.81 -23.18 -15.70
CA ASN A 592 -10.98 -23.12 -14.48
C ASN A 592 -9.56 -22.57 -14.67
N GLY A 593 -9.24 -21.94 -15.81
CA GLY A 593 -7.87 -21.48 -16.09
C GLY A 593 -6.87 -22.62 -16.20
N GLN A 594 -7.32 -23.83 -16.50
CA GLN A 594 -6.44 -25.00 -16.62
C GLN A 594 -6.03 -25.20 -18.09
N ALA A 595 -4.75 -25.47 -18.34
CA ALA A 595 -4.25 -25.75 -19.69
C ALA A 595 -4.99 -26.93 -20.36
N SER A 596 -5.40 -27.93 -19.57
CA SER A 596 -6.19 -29.08 -20.00
C SER A 596 -7.71 -28.79 -20.14
N GLY A 597 -8.18 -27.64 -19.65
CA GLY A 597 -9.60 -27.28 -19.69
C GLY A 597 -10.12 -27.07 -21.11
N ALA A 598 -11.43 -27.11 -21.30
CA ALA A 598 -12.04 -26.74 -22.58
C ALA A 598 -11.81 -25.24 -22.85
N ALA A 599 -11.62 -24.88 -24.12
CA ALA A 599 -11.64 -23.48 -24.52
C ALA A 599 -13.02 -22.88 -24.30
N CYS A 600 -13.07 -21.61 -23.88
CA CYS A 600 -14.31 -20.92 -23.54
C CYS A 600 -14.20 -19.43 -23.89
N SER A 601 -15.32 -18.71 -23.86
CA SER A 601 -15.39 -17.28 -24.17
C SER A 601 -16.42 -16.53 -23.33
N CYS A 602 -16.74 -17.06 -22.15
CA CYS A 602 -17.69 -16.45 -21.22
C CYS A 602 -17.07 -15.23 -20.54
N LYS A 603 -17.91 -14.31 -20.04
CA LYS A 603 -17.44 -13.21 -19.19
C LYS A 603 -16.69 -13.73 -17.97
N ILE A 604 -15.57 -13.11 -17.65
CA ILE A 604 -14.73 -13.54 -16.53
C ILE A 604 -15.48 -13.47 -15.20
N GLY A 605 -15.25 -14.45 -14.32
CA GLY A 605 -15.86 -14.50 -12.99
C GLY A 605 -17.37 -14.82 -12.97
N THR A 606 -17.97 -15.14 -14.12
CA THR A 606 -19.36 -15.62 -14.21
C THR A 606 -19.39 -17.13 -14.45
N PRO A 607 -20.40 -17.86 -13.92
CA PRO A 607 -20.58 -19.27 -14.24
C PRO A 607 -20.72 -19.44 -15.75
N CYS A 608 -19.82 -20.23 -16.35
CA CYS A 608 -19.79 -20.41 -17.80
C CYS A 608 -20.51 -21.71 -18.19
N PRO A 609 -21.61 -21.65 -18.96
CA PRO A 609 -22.31 -22.86 -19.40
C PRO A 609 -21.42 -23.82 -20.21
N ALA A 610 -20.51 -23.28 -21.03
CA ALA A 610 -19.53 -24.06 -21.77
C ALA A 610 -18.53 -24.81 -20.87
N CYS A 611 -18.45 -24.42 -19.59
CA CYS A 611 -17.61 -25.03 -18.57
C CYS A 611 -18.44 -25.78 -17.51
N SER A 612 -19.69 -26.15 -17.81
CA SER A 612 -20.59 -26.79 -16.84
C SER A 612 -20.75 -25.98 -15.54
N GLY A 613 -20.73 -24.66 -15.64
CA GLY A 613 -20.85 -23.72 -14.52
C GLY A 613 -19.52 -23.25 -13.92
N ALA A 614 -18.40 -23.88 -14.25
CA ALA A 614 -17.07 -23.39 -13.84
C ALA A 614 -16.73 -22.04 -14.51
N PRO A 615 -15.85 -21.21 -13.91
CA PRO A 615 -15.44 -19.96 -14.51
C PRO A 615 -14.53 -20.18 -15.74
N CYS A 616 -14.63 -19.28 -16.72
CA CYS A 616 -13.69 -19.18 -17.83
C CYS A 616 -12.59 -18.19 -17.42
N LEU A 617 -11.34 -18.66 -17.28
CA LEU A 617 -10.23 -17.87 -16.73
C LEU A 617 -9.00 -17.93 -17.63
N PRO A 618 -8.12 -16.91 -17.59
CA PRO A 618 -6.78 -17.01 -18.15
C PRO A 618 -6.00 -18.16 -17.52
N ILE A 619 -5.09 -18.77 -18.29
CA ILE A 619 -4.25 -19.88 -17.82
C ILE A 619 -2.96 -19.30 -17.22
N PRO A 620 -2.75 -19.36 -15.88
CA PRO A 620 -1.51 -18.89 -15.28
C PRO A 620 -0.35 -19.79 -15.69
N CYS A 621 0.84 -19.22 -15.78
CA CYS A 621 2.07 -19.92 -16.10
C CYS A 621 3.26 -19.32 -15.35
N THR A 622 4.26 -20.15 -15.16
CA THR A 622 5.58 -19.79 -14.64
C THR A 622 6.69 -20.12 -15.64
N SER A 623 6.37 -20.79 -16.73
CA SER A 623 7.26 -21.03 -17.86
C SER A 623 6.46 -21.34 -19.12
N ASN A 624 7.12 -21.32 -20.29
CA ASN A 624 6.51 -21.74 -21.55
C ASN A 624 6.01 -23.21 -21.52
N GLY A 625 6.57 -24.05 -20.65
CA GLY A 625 6.17 -25.45 -20.50
C GLY A 625 4.70 -25.62 -20.09
N ASP A 626 4.21 -24.70 -19.25
CA ASP A 626 2.83 -24.69 -18.74
C ASP A 626 1.80 -24.43 -19.86
N CYS A 627 2.26 -23.88 -20.98
CA CYS A 627 1.43 -23.43 -22.10
C CYS A 627 1.43 -24.37 -23.30
N THR A 628 2.17 -25.49 -23.24
CA THR A 628 2.32 -26.45 -24.35
C THR A 628 0.99 -27.06 -24.82
N GLY A 629 0.03 -27.26 -23.91
CA GLY A 629 -1.31 -27.79 -24.22
C GLY A 629 -2.31 -26.74 -24.76
N VAL A 630 -1.89 -25.47 -24.84
CA VAL A 630 -2.78 -24.36 -25.20
C VAL A 630 -2.53 -23.92 -26.64
N THR A 631 -3.30 -24.47 -27.57
CA THR A 631 -3.20 -24.18 -29.01
C THR A 631 -3.18 -22.67 -29.28
N GLY A 632 -2.08 -22.19 -29.89
CA GLY A 632 -1.90 -20.79 -30.28
C GLY A 632 -1.42 -19.84 -29.17
N PHE A 633 -1.28 -20.31 -27.92
CA PHE A 633 -0.86 -19.50 -26.76
C PHE A 633 0.26 -20.21 -26.00
N THR A 634 1.40 -20.44 -26.64
CA THR A 634 2.47 -21.30 -26.12
C THR A 634 3.56 -20.56 -25.34
N SER A 635 3.52 -19.23 -25.30
CA SER A 635 4.46 -18.42 -24.53
C SER A 635 3.87 -18.09 -23.17
N CYS A 636 4.71 -18.04 -22.15
CA CYS A 636 4.33 -17.49 -20.86
C CYS A 636 4.66 -16.00 -20.84
N GLY A 637 3.71 -15.16 -20.44
CA GLY A 637 3.96 -13.73 -20.41
C GLY A 637 2.87 -12.94 -19.73
N GLN A 638 3.14 -11.67 -19.54
CA GLN A 638 2.16 -10.68 -19.11
C GLN A 638 1.92 -9.68 -20.26
N ARG A 639 1.05 -8.67 -20.12
CA ARG A 639 0.73 -7.78 -21.24
C ARG A 639 1.98 -7.08 -21.78
N THR A 640 2.65 -6.30 -20.94
CA THR A 640 3.96 -5.73 -21.23
C THR A 640 4.98 -6.09 -20.14
N PRO A 641 6.27 -6.28 -20.48
CA PRO A 641 7.30 -6.64 -19.50
C PRO A 641 7.47 -5.56 -18.42
N GLY A 642 7.95 -5.93 -17.24
CA GLY A 642 8.18 -4.99 -16.13
C GLY A 642 6.96 -4.79 -15.22
N ALA A 643 6.95 -3.70 -14.46
CA ALA A 643 5.92 -3.39 -13.47
C ALA A 643 5.77 -1.87 -13.27
N PHE A 644 4.52 -1.42 -13.17
CA PHE A 644 4.04 -0.12 -12.62
C PHE A 644 4.55 1.18 -13.25
N THR A 645 5.51 1.12 -14.16
CA THR A 645 6.17 2.29 -14.75
C THR A 645 5.95 2.32 -16.25
N ASN A 646 6.53 3.28 -16.96
CA ASN A 646 6.59 3.29 -18.42
C ASN A 646 7.88 2.63 -18.97
N THR A 647 8.66 1.98 -18.11
CA THR A 647 9.91 1.30 -18.47
C THR A 647 9.79 -0.18 -18.15
N ASP A 648 10.28 -1.02 -19.06
CA ASP A 648 10.24 -2.47 -18.94
C ASP A 648 11.38 -3.04 -18.09
N THR A 649 12.10 -2.20 -17.34
CA THR A 649 13.34 -2.58 -16.65
C THR A 649 13.13 -3.18 -15.25
N ALA A 650 11.90 -3.16 -14.73
CA ALA A 650 11.59 -3.71 -13.40
C ALA A 650 11.92 -5.21 -13.29
N ARG A 651 12.63 -5.58 -12.22
CA ARG A 651 13.06 -6.94 -11.91
C ARG A 651 12.49 -7.48 -10.61
N THR A 652 12.47 -6.66 -9.56
CA THR A 652 11.99 -7.09 -8.25
C THR A 652 11.06 -6.04 -7.69
N ILE A 653 9.90 -6.47 -7.20
CA ILE A 653 8.99 -5.65 -6.41
C ILE A 653 9.27 -6.01 -4.95
N VAL A 654 9.50 -5.01 -4.11
CA VAL A 654 9.68 -5.13 -2.67
C VAL A 654 8.60 -4.32 -1.99
N GLU A 655 7.83 -4.97 -1.13
CA GLU A 655 6.85 -4.33 -0.26
C GLU A 655 7.23 -4.57 1.19
N GLN A 656 7.05 -3.56 2.03
CA GLN A 656 7.48 -3.50 3.42
C GLN A 656 6.29 -3.14 4.30
N GLY A 657 5.75 -4.14 4.98
CA GLY A 657 4.78 -3.96 6.03
C GLY A 657 5.40 -3.44 7.33
N SER A 658 4.55 -3.25 8.33
CA SER A 658 4.98 -3.02 9.70
C SER A 658 4.06 -3.76 10.68
N PRO A 659 4.61 -4.53 11.64
CA PRO A 659 3.82 -5.17 12.68
C PRO A 659 3.27 -4.13 13.66
N SER A 660 2.14 -4.45 14.30
CA SER A 660 1.45 -3.53 15.23
C SER A 660 2.15 -3.32 16.58
N GLY A 661 3.19 -4.12 16.86
CA GLY A 661 3.72 -4.30 18.21
C GLY A 661 2.76 -5.11 19.08
N PRO A 662 3.13 -5.42 20.35
CA PRO A 662 2.34 -6.31 21.20
C PRO A 662 0.86 -5.91 21.30
N LEU A 663 -0.06 -6.80 20.96
CA LEU A 663 -1.50 -6.57 21.09
C LEU A 663 -1.98 -7.03 22.45
N THR A 664 -2.78 -6.18 23.11
CA THR A 664 -3.47 -6.55 24.35
C THR A 664 -4.93 -6.88 24.02
N THR A 665 -5.40 -8.05 24.39
CA THR A 665 -6.81 -8.46 24.25
C THR A 665 -7.73 -7.48 24.98
N GLY A 666 -8.70 -6.92 24.27
CA GLY A 666 -9.58 -5.85 24.76
C GLY A 666 -8.93 -4.47 24.82
N GLY A 667 -7.63 -4.35 24.54
CA GLY A 667 -6.87 -3.11 24.52
C GLY A 667 -7.21 -2.20 23.34
N PRO A 668 -6.56 -1.01 23.26
CA PRO A 668 -6.74 -0.09 22.14
C PRO A 668 -6.18 -0.67 20.83
N ALA A 669 -6.72 -0.21 19.70
CA ALA A 669 -6.17 -0.54 18.40
C ALA A 669 -4.77 0.09 18.22
N LYS A 670 -3.89 -0.58 17.47
CA LYS A 670 -2.51 -0.18 17.23
C LYS A 670 -2.20 -0.09 15.74
N PRO A 671 -1.39 0.88 15.29
CA PRO A 671 -1.07 1.05 13.88
C PRO A 671 -0.25 -0.13 13.37
N ALA A 672 -0.58 -0.64 12.18
CA ALA A 672 0.18 -1.63 11.42
C ALA A 672 0.02 -1.36 9.92
N THR A 673 0.97 -1.87 9.13
CA THR A 673 0.87 -1.87 7.68
C THR A 673 0.90 -3.32 7.20
N LEU A 674 -0.15 -3.73 6.48
CA LEU A 674 -0.18 -5.01 5.78
C LEU A 674 0.12 -4.78 4.30
N VAL A 675 1.00 -5.59 3.73
CA VAL A 675 1.39 -5.50 2.31
C VAL A 675 1.09 -6.78 1.57
N SER A 676 0.86 -6.68 0.26
CA SER A 676 0.71 -7.85 -0.63
C SER A 676 1.22 -7.51 -2.02
N ILE A 677 1.90 -8.49 -2.65
CA ILE A 677 2.23 -8.48 -4.09
C ILE A 677 1.43 -9.61 -4.72
N PHE A 678 0.70 -9.32 -5.78
CA PHE A 678 -0.27 -10.23 -6.39
C PHE A 678 -0.26 -10.15 -7.91
N CYS A 679 -1.03 -11.01 -8.56
CA CYS A 679 -1.22 -10.99 -10.01
C CYS A 679 -2.65 -10.63 -10.36
N ILE A 680 -2.79 -9.76 -11.35
CA ILE A 680 -4.09 -9.35 -11.87
C ILE A 680 -4.30 -10.01 -13.23
N PRO A 681 -5.29 -10.90 -13.37
CA PRO A 681 -5.63 -11.52 -14.64
C PRO A 681 -6.31 -10.54 -15.60
N LEU A 682 -6.49 -10.93 -16.85
CA LEU A 682 -7.24 -10.15 -17.85
C LEU A 682 -8.71 -10.04 -17.49
N THR A 683 -9.32 -8.90 -17.84
CA THR A 683 -10.77 -8.71 -17.89
C THR A 683 -11.39 -9.20 -19.20
N PHE A 684 -10.58 -9.35 -20.25
CA PHE A 684 -10.99 -9.52 -21.65
C PHE A 684 -11.74 -8.31 -22.23
N SER A 685 -11.68 -7.17 -21.55
CA SER A 685 -12.08 -5.87 -22.08
C SER A 685 -10.84 -5.16 -22.59
N SER A 686 -10.76 -4.93 -23.90
CA SER A 686 -9.62 -4.22 -24.51
C SER A 686 -9.39 -2.83 -23.93
N LEU A 687 -10.46 -2.17 -23.45
CA LEU A 687 -10.37 -0.86 -22.80
C LEU A 687 -9.69 -0.95 -21.43
N VAL A 688 -10.11 -1.90 -20.58
CA VAL A 688 -9.56 -2.04 -19.23
C VAL A 688 -8.17 -2.67 -19.28
N ASP A 689 -8.03 -3.78 -20.00
CA ASP A 689 -6.74 -4.46 -20.15
C ASP A 689 -5.73 -3.57 -20.88
N GLY A 690 -6.22 -2.71 -21.77
CA GLY A 690 -5.44 -1.70 -22.46
C GLY A 690 -4.88 -0.64 -21.53
N ALA A 691 -5.76 0.00 -20.76
CA ALA A 691 -5.42 1.11 -19.88
C ALA A 691 -4.63 0.67 -18.64
N ALA A 692 -5.09 -0.38 -17.95
CA ALA A 692 -4.45 -0.91 -16.73
C ALA A 692 -3.28 -1.87 -17.02
N ASP A 693 -3.00 -2.11 -18.31
CA ASP A 693 -1.96 -3.01 -18.79
C ASP A 693 -2.04 -4.44 -18.23
N LEU A 694 -3.21 -5.07 -18.39
CA LEU A 694 -3.53 -6.38 -17.83
C LEU A 694 -3.40 -7.51 -18.87
N PRO A 695 -2.87 -8.70 -18.50
CA PRO A 695 -2.52 -9.08 -17.15
C PRO A 695 -1.17 -8.51 -16.73
N GLY A 696 -0.99 -8.31 -15.43
CA GLY A 696 0.23 -7.71 -14.88
C GLY A 696 0.34 -7.90 -13.37
N PRO A 697 1.48 -7.49 -12.78
CA PRO A 697 1.63 -7.47 -11.33
C PRO A 697 0.69 -6.45 -10.70
N GLY A 698 0.43 -6.66 -9.42
CA GLY A 698 -0.16 -5.68 -8.51
C GLY A 698 0.61 -5.65 -7.20
N ALA A 699 0.68 -4.48 -6.57
CA ALA A 699 1.28 -4.30 -5.25
C ALA A 699 0.42 -3.33 -4.44
N VAL A 700 0.21 -3.64 -3.17
CA VAL A 700 -0.61 -2.83 -2.27
C VAL A 700 0.00 -2.77 -0.88
N ALA A 701 -0.01 -1.58 -0.30
CA ALA A 701 0.27 -1.34 1.11
C ALA A 701 -0.98 -0.81 1.80
N LEU A 702 -1.41 -1.47 2.88
CA LEU A 702 -2.60 -1.18 3.67
C LEU A 702 -2.18 -0.74 5.08
N PRO A 703 -1.91 0.56 5.30
CA PRO A 703 -1.84 1.12 6.64
C PRO A 703 -3.21 1.02 7.32
N GLY A 704 -3.20 0.73 8.61
CA GLY A 704 -4.43 0.55 9.37
C GLY A 704 -4.19 0.33 10.85
N MET A 705 -5.25 -0.04 11.54
CA MET A 705 -5.27 -0.26 12.98
C MET A 705 -5.66 -1.70 13.29
N ALA A 706 -4.74 -2.46 13.88
CA ALA A 706 -4.95 -3.81 14.36
C ALA A 706 -5.42 -3.81 15.82
N ARG A 707 -6.37 -4.69 16.17
CA ARG A 707 -6.88 -4.82 17.54
C ARG A 707 -7.27 -6.26 17.87
N ALA A 708 -6.82 -6.74 19.02
CA ALA A 708 -7.24 -8.02 19.60
C ALA A 708 -8.50 -7.82 20.47
N LEU A 709 -9.56 -8.57 20.18
CA LEU A 709 -10.86 -8.49 20.84
C LEU A 709 -11.10 -9.72 21.73
N PRO A 710 -11.78 -9.56 22.89
CA PRO A 710 -12.03 -10.63 23.85
C PRO A 710 -13.04 -11.67 23.38
#